data_AF-A0A1H8F238-F1
#
_entry.id   AF-A0A1H8F238-F1
#
_cell.length_a   1.000
_cell.length_b   1.000
_cell.length_c   1.000
_cell.angle_alpha   90.00
_cell.angle_beta   90.00
_cell.angle_gamma   90.00
#
_symmetry.space_group_name_H-M   'P 1'
#
loop_
_entity.id
_entity.type
_entity.pdbx_description
1 polymer ?
#
loop_
_entity_poly.entity_id
_entity_poly.type
_entity_poly.pdbx_seq_one_letter_code
_entity_poly.pdbx_strand_id
1 'polypeptide(L)'
;MTQGWRWGGTAAAAVCLFLGLASCQEGGTHLSPAPPDSRSDTPPLEGSPPPAAPGEGSGGTPEQPLPPSYDAAAILKENQRPGARDWRITRNAHNGEIEGYPLVTTVTPGQRVPVAVNVSEPRAFRWFVYRLGHYGGLGAREVARGGAVPGTRQPACPVEETTGVVACQWTPTLEIETKEDWVRGVYVVKLVREDNYQRYVPFFVRDESPRSEVVALIPTATWSAYNTWGGTSLYDDKLGVMKKYGVSRAFQVSYDRPYYRGQGTGHLMLDDVGLIQWLESQGLDVGYVTNEDLDASGDFLRAAKVLFLSGHDEYWTGTLRDRADQAVAEGRSLINLGANQAYWHVRLEPSKDGRPRRLITCYKGDSREPVGARSPLRTVKFRDAPLSRPENALFGVMFNSRWHQFAFPTVITHPGHWALEGTGLQKGDTLWMTNGYEQDAIVSNGQTPPGVEVLADSPSLSLQGAFGFSQMVVRQQGTAWIFSSGGIDFVQVLAGTQAADPRGARIVANVLYRALGRPVPGDLVSFRPREPVAPRGPFASRVFTVAGQAGMRGNIDGPDGTGQMGAPVAVAVLPGGGWVVADALANSVKRVSPLGAIHTVLTGLNGPMGIAADAWGNVYVADSDNHCIRRLSPDGTATVFAGAVMAPGQTDGAAKAARFNQPAGLAFTPGGDLLVADLGNGVIRRVELATPGNPVTTVQADKWMYRPSAVAAAADGTLYVVETGMARVLEIRQGVVSVIAGSTPGYTDGAPANSQLLPYLGIAVLKDGSVVVADPGNYRLRRILFTAGGKPSEVTTLAGTGRFGSQDGEGRTADFVLPAGLAVAADGTLYVADAGNALLRAVKP
;
A
#
# COMPACT_ATOMS: atom_id res chain seq x y z
N MET A 1 54.26 -23.94 55.21
CA MET A 1 54.19 -22.46 55.17
C MET A 1 53.32 -22.10 53.98
N THR A 2 51.99 -22.10 54.16
CA THR A 2 51.13 -20.92 54.46
C THR A 2 50.93 -20.03 53.23
N GLN A 3 49.85 -20.21 52.47
CA GLN A 3 48.55 -19.48 52.51
C GLN A 3 48.51 -18.39 51.40
N GLY A 4 47.47 -18.19 50.57
CA GLY A 4 46.17 -18.83 50.39
C GLY A 4 45.31 -18.13 49.31
N TRP A 5 44.34 -18.89 48.75
CA TRP A 5 42.97 -18.53 48.29
C TRP A 5 42.72 -17.46 47.18
N ARG A 6 41.78 -17.57 46.21
CA ARG A 6 40.74 -18.54 45.75
C ARG A 6 40.52 -18.36 44.23
N TRP A 7 40.34 -19.46 43.49
CA TRP A 7 39.67 -19.55 42.16
C TRP A 7 38.17 -19.89 42.41
N GLY A 8 37.17 -19.62 41.56
CA GLY A 8 37.14 -19.35 40.13
C GLY A 8 36.59 -20.55 39.34
N GLY A 9 35.27 -20.61 39.14
CA GLY A 9 34.59 -21.32 38.03
C GLY A 9 34.41 -22.84 38.13
N THR A 10 33.15 -23.31 38.09
CA THR A 10 32.79 -24.71 37.82
C THR A 10 31.93 -24.82 36.56
N ALA A 11 32.27 -25.81 35.74
CA ALA A 11 31.48 -26.33 34.65
C ALA A 11 30.87 -27.68 35.02
N ALA A 12 29.72 -27.98 34.39
CA ALA A 12 29.13 -29.30 34.06
C ALA A 12 28.47 -30.17 35.16
N ALA A 13 27.18 -30.49 34.93
CA ALA A 13 26.50 -31.81 35.06
C ALA A 13 25.01 -31.63 34.67
N ALA A 14 24.48 -32.18 33.59
CA ALA A 14 23.97 -33.55 33.40
C ALA A 14 22.59 -33.85 34.05
N VAL A 15 21.56 -33.90 33.18
CA VAL A 15 20.43 -34.86 33.04
C VAL A 15 19.69 -35.40 34.29
N CYS A 16 18.36 -35.23 34.31
CA CYS A 16 17.39 -36.26 34.73
C CYS A 16 15.99 -36.04 34.09
N LEU A 17 15.39 -37.16 33.66
CA LEU A 17 14.13 -37.36 32.92
C LEU A 17 12.84 -37.06 33.73
N PHE A 18 11.68 -36.91 33.06
CA PHE A 18 10.56 -37.89 33.13
C PHE A 18 9.56 -37.78 31.96
N LEU A 19 9.01 -38.94 31.62
CA LEU A 19 8.21 -39.36 30.46
C LEU A 19 6.72 -39.04 30.54
N GLY A 20 6.04 -39.10 29.39
CA GLY A 20 4.60 -39.24 29.28
C GLY A 20 4.11 -39.43 27.83
N LEU A 21 4.38 -40.60 27.24
CA LEU A 21 3.68 -41.10 26.04
C LEU A 21 2.48 -41.95 26.48
N ALA A 22 1.33 -41.76 25.86
CA ALA A 22 0.31 -42.78 25.69
C ALA A 22 -0.32 -42.65 24.30
N SER A 23 -0.12 -43.69 23.50
CA SER A 23 -0.68 -43.99 22.19
C SER A 23 -2.16 -44.38 22.25
N CYS A 24 -2.89 -44.23 21.14
CA CYS A 24 -3.71 -45.32 20.56
C CYS A 24 -4.16 -45.02 19.11
N GLN A 25 -3.52 -45.75 18.19
CA GLN A 25 -3.98 -46.46 16.98
C GLN A 25 -4.94 -45.85 15.93
N GLU A 26 -4.51 -46.11 14.68
CA GLU A 26 -5.18 -45.98 13.39
C GLU A 26 -6.45 -46.82 13.24
N GLY A 27 -7.34 -46.35 12.38
CA GLY A 27 -8.40 -47.13 11.75
C GLY A 27 -9.00 -46.34 10.59
N GLY A 28 -8.54 -46.61 9.37
CA GLY A 28 -9.10 -46.02 8.15
C GLY A 28 -10.46 -46.60 7.80
N THR A 29 -11.28 -45.83 7.08
CA THR A 29 -12.12 -46.31 5.97
C THR A 29 -12.57 -45.13 5.12
N HIS A 30 -12.58 -45.38 3.81
CA HIS A 30 -13.10 -44.53 2.75
C HIS A 30 -14.52 -43.99 3.03
N LEU A 31 -14.83 -42.80 2.51
CA LEU A 31 -15.86 -42.58 1.47
C LEU A 31 -15.89 -41.12 1.01
N SER A 32 -16.05 -40.96 -0.30
CA SER A 32 -16.18 -39.72 -1.07
C SER A 32 -17.61 -39.11 -0.99
N PRO A 33 -17.87 -37.92 -1.57
CA PRO A 33 -18.82 -36.91 -1.08
C PRO A 33 -20.19 -36.90 -1.79
N ALA A 34 -21.22 -36.29 -1.17
CA ALA A 34 -22.29 -35.53 -1.86
C ALA A 34 -23.22 -34.75 -0.88
N PRO A 35 -23.80 -33.58 -1.30
CA PRO A 35 -24.81 -32.74 -0.60
C PRO A 35 -26.25 -33.08 -1.09
N PRO A 36 -27.32 -32.26 -0.95
CA PRO A 36 -27.80 -31.33 0.10
C PRO A 36 -29.17 -31.79 0.68
N ASP A 37 -29.84 -30.91 1.44
CA ASP A 37 -31.31 -30.74 1.64
C ASP A 37 -31.95 -30.90 3.02
N SER A 38 -32.68 -29.83 3.35
CA SER A 38 -33.94 -29.74 4.10
C SER A 38 -34.00 -30.27 5.54
N ARG A 39 -34.26 -29.36 6.48
CA ARG A 39 -35.41 -29.48 7.38
C ARG A 39 -35.71 -28.14 8.05
N SER A 40 -36.94 -27.69 7.78
CA SER A 40 -37.74 -26.80 8.61
C SER A 40 -37.63 -27.17 10.08
N ASP A 41 -37.70 -26.17 10.97
CA ASP A 41 -38.59 -26.19 12.14
C ASP A 41 -38.63 -24.80 12.80
N THR A 42 -39.82 -24.19 12.78
CA THR A 42 -40.26 -23.12 13.69
C THR A 42 -41.14 -23.73 14.79
N PRO A 43 -41.52 -23.00 15.85
CA PRO A 43 -40.81 -22.59 17.07
C PRO A 43 -41.41 -23.31 18.32
N PRO A 44 -41.21 -22.79 19.56
CA PRO A 44 -42.37 -22.15 20.18
C PRO A 44 -42.06 -20.84 20.94
N LEU A 45 -43.10 -20.00 20.96
CA LEU A 45 -43.25 -18.76 21.71
C LEU A 45 -43.65 -19.05 23.18
N GLU A 46 -43.08 -18.27 24.10
CA GLU A 46 -43.62 -17.76 25.39
C GLU A 46 -42.38 -17.23 26.15
N GLY A 47 -42.29 -16.06 26.78
CA GLY A 47 -43.22 -15.01 27.16
C GLY A 47 -42.55 -14.30 28.34
N SER A 48 -42.02 -13.09 28.15
CA SER A 48 -41.56 -12.23 29.26
C SER A 48 -41.66 -10.76 28.82
N PRO A 49 -42.25 -9.88 29.63
CA PRO A 49 -42.53 -8.50 29.24
C PRO A 49 -41.25 -7.65 29.24
N PRO A 50 -41.14 -6.63 28.37
CA PRO A 50 -39.98 -5.76 28.34
C PRO A 50 -39.98 -4.76 29.52
N PRO A 51 -38.81 -4.32 30.01
CA PRO A 51 -38.72 -3.24 30.99
C PRO A 51 -39.19 -1.91 30.39
N ALA A 52 -39.83 -1.10 31.23
CA ALA A 52 -40.41 0.20 30.90
C ALA A 52 -39.42 1.19 30.28
N ALA A 53 -39.89 1.94 29.29
CA ALA A 53 -39.19 3.06 28.67
C ALA A 53 -38.93 4.19 29.69
N PRO A 54 -37.77 4.86 29.67
CA PRO A 54 -37.59 6.11 30.39
C PRO A 54 -38.42 7.22 29.73
N GLY A 55 -39.12 7.98 30.58
CA GLY A 55 -40.15 8.93 30.21
C GLY A 55 -39.70 10.12 29.37
N GLU A 56 -40.64 10.57 28.54
CA GLU A 56 -40.59 11.83 27.82
C GLU A 56 -40.63 13.02 28.79
N GLY A 57 -39.70 13.95 28.60
CA GLY A 57 -39.64 15.19 29.36
C GLY A 57 -38.55 16.14 28.89
N SER A 58 -38.79 16.87 27.81
CA SER A 58 -38.64 18.33 27.75
C SER A 58 -38.85 18.84 26.31
N GLY A 59 -39.59 19.94 26.18
CA GLY A 59 -40.11 20.47 24.92
C GLY A 59 -39.02 20.85 23.92
N GLY A 60 -39.08 20.22 22.74
CA GLY A 60 -38.47 20.74 21.54
C GLY A 60 -39.33 21.85 20.96
N THR A 61 -38.74 23.03 20.75
CA THR A 61 -39.28 24.01 19.80
C THR A 61 -39.44 23.33 18.43
N PRO A 62 -40.44 23.69 17.61
CA PRO A 62 -40.57 23.13 16.27
C PRO A 62 -39.29 23.42 15.50
N GLU A 63 -38.59 22.37 15.07
CA GLU A 63 -37.40 22.47 14.23
C GLU A 63 -37.82 23.19 12.95
N GLN A 64 -37.38 24.44 12.78
CA GLN A 64 -37.68 25.19 11.57
C GLN A 64 -37.18 24.40 10.37
N PRO A 65 -37.97 24.28 9.29
CA PRO A 65 -37.50 23.61 8.08
C PRO A 65 -36.22 24.29 7.61
N LEU A 66 -35.14 23.50 7.52
CA LEU A 66 -33.85 24.00 7.05
C LEU A 66 -34.04 24.59 5.64
N PRO A 67 -33.56 25.83 5.37
CA PRO A 67 -33.49 26.35 4.01
C PRO A 67 -32.68 25.41 3.11
N PRO A 68 -32.80 25.50 1.76
CA PRO A 68 -32.11 24.59 0.84
C PRO A 68 -30.62 24.49 1.18
N SER A 69 -30.12 23.26 1.35
CA SER A 69 -28.79 22.91 1.86
C SER A 69 -27.63 23.17 0.88
N TYR A 70 -27.74 24.17 0.01
CA TYR A 70 -26.78 24.43 -1.06
C TYR A 70 -26.20 25.84 -0.91
N ASP A 71 -25.07 25.97 -0.21
CA ASP A 71 -24.26 27.18 -0.18
C ASP A 71 -22.88 26.93 -0.82
N ALA A 72 -22.89 26.51 -2.07
CA ALA A 72 -21.68 26.46 -2.88
C ALA A 72 -21.13 27.86 -3.19
N ALA A 73 -21.93 28.93 -2.97
CA ALA A 73 -21.54 30.29 -3.28
C ALA A 73 -20.31 30.74 -2.48
N ALA A 74 -20.17 30.31 -1.21
CA ALA A 74 -18.98 30.60 -0.41
C ALA A 74 -17.70 30.01 -1.04
N ILE A 75 -17.71 28.72 -1.39
CA ILE A 75 -16.57 28.02 -2.01
C ILE A 75 -16.28 28.56 -3.41
N LEU A 76 -17.30 28.85 -4.21
CA LEU A 76 -17.16 29.41 -5.55
C LEU A 76 -16.53 30.81 -5.51
N LYS A 77 -17.03 31.71 -4.66
CA LYS A 77 -16.47 33.06 -4.48
C LYS A 77 -15.03 33.00 -3.96
N GLU A 78 -14.74 32.07 -3.06
CA GLU A 78 -13.37 31.86 -2.57
C GLU A 78 -12.44 31.41 -3.70
N ASN A 79 -12.86 30.46 -4.54
CA ASN A 79 -12.05 29.96 -5.67
C ASN A 79 -11.85 30.97 -6.81
N GLN A 80 -12.65 32.04 -6.88
CA GLN A 80 -12.42 33.16 -7.79
C GLN A 80 -11.30 34.09 -7.33
N ARG A 81 -10.85 34.00 -6.06
CA ARG A 81 -9.73 34.79 -5.57
C ARG A 81 -8.40 34.28 -6.17
N PRO A 82 -7.39 35.14 -6.35
CA PRO A 82 -6.10 34.73 -6.95
C PRO A 82 -5.41 33.62 -6.15
N GLY A 83 -5.03 32.52 -6.82
CA GLY A 83 -4.20 31.47 -6.24
C GLY A 83 -2.71 31.83 -6.19
N ALA A 84 -1.92 31.00 -5.51
CA ALA A 84 -0.47 31.15 -5.39
C ALA A 84 0.25 29.83 -5.74
N ARG A 85 1.53 29.89 -6.14
CA ARG A 85 2.41 28.71 -6.25
C ARG A 85 3.42 28.61 -5.11
N ASP A 86 3.70 29.74 -4.46
CA ASP A 86 4.70 29.88 -3.39
C ASP A 86 4.33 29.13 -2.11
N TRP A 87 3.10 28.59 -2.04
CA TRP A 87 2.72 27.68 -0.97
C TRP A 87 3.59 26.44 -0.96
N ARG A 88 4.06 25.92 -2.11
CA ARG A 88 4.89 24.69 -2.18
C ARG A 88 6.24 24.86 -1.47
N ILE A 89 6.66 23.86 -0.72
CA ILE A 89 7.97 23.87 -0.04
C ILE A 89 9.09 23.61 -1.04
N THR A 90 10.11 24.47 -1.04
CA THR A 90 11.28 24.37 -1.94
C THR A 90 12.55 23.89 -1.22
N ARG A 91 12.63 24.07 0.09
CA ARG A 91 13.71 23.54 0.94
C ARG A 91 13.10 23.03 2.24
N ASN A 92 12.77 21.75 2.27
CA ASN A 92 12.11 21.13 3.41
C ASN A 92 13.07 20.97 4.61
N ALA A 93 12.58 21.28 5.81
CA ALA A 93 13.25 20.93 7.06
C ALA A 93 13.01 19.45 7.38
N HIS A 94 14.07 18.70 7.61
CA HIS A 94 14.04 17.25 7.86
C HIS A 94 14.64 16.88 9.23
N ASN A 95 15.46 17.75 9.81
CA ASN A 95 16.27 17.47 11.00
C ASN A 95 15.96 18.45 12.14
N GLY A 96 14.71 18.96 12.19
CA GLY A 96 14.28 19.91 13.21
C GLY A 96 14.81 21.33 13.00
N GLU A 97 15.26 21.69 11.80
CA GLU A 97 15.71 23.06 11.50
C GLU A 97 14.60 24.07 11.82
N ILE A 98 13.37 23.75 11.41
CA ILE A 98 12.15 24.40 11.85
C ILE A 98 11.00 23.41 11.78
N GLU A 99 10.16 23.40 12.81
CA GLU A 99 9.01 22.51 12.93
C GLU A 99 7.96 23.10 13.87
N GLY A 100 6.72 22.62 13.75
CA GLY A 100 5.64 23.08 14.62
C GLY A 100 4.40 22.22 14.53
N TYR A 101 3.46 22.49 15.43
CA TYR A 101 2.15 21.87 15.46
C TYR A 101 1.13 22.87 16.04
N PRO A 102 -0.16 22.78 15.67
CA PRO A 102 -1.17 23.63 16.28
C PRO A 102 -1.59 23.06 17.64
N LEU A 103 -1.86 23.91 18.63
CA LEU A 103 -2.43 23.46 19.91
C LEU A 103 -3.95 23.22 19.81
N VAL A 104 -4.58 23.75 18.77
CA VAL A 104 -5.98 23.53 18.39
C VAL A 104 -6.03 23.21 16.90
N THR A 105 -6.53 22.01 16.55
CA THR A 105 -6.53 21.54 15.15
C THR A 105 -7.60 22.25 14.31
N THR A 106 -8.77 22.50 14.89
CA THR A 106 -9.95 23.01 14.19
C THR A 106 -10.54 24.22 14.91
N VAL A 107 -10.84 25.26 14.15
CA VAL A 107 -11.39 26.52 14.66
C VAL A 107 -12.56 27.02 13.80
N THR A 108 -13.37 27.92 14.34
CA THR A 108 -14.32 28.73 13.55
C THR A 108 -13.69 30.07 13.15
N PRO A 109 -14.18 30.74 12.10
CA PRO A 109 -13.75 32.10 11.77
C PRO A 109 -13.79 33.03 12.99
N GLY A 110 -12.82 33.95 13.09
CA GLY A 110 -12.67 34.85 14.23
C GLY A 110 -11.90 34.26 15.43
N GLN A 111 -11.77 32.93 15.52
CA GLN A 111 -10.97 32.30 16.57
C GLN A 111 -9.48 32.31 16.24
N ARG A 112 -8.66 32.02 17.27
CA ARG A 112 -7.19 31.99 17.17
C ARG A 112 -6.67 30.58 17.02
N VAL A 113 -5.63 30.42 16.20
CA VAL A 113 -4.85 29.18 16.07
C VAL A 113 -3.48 29.39 16.73
N PRO A 114 -3.30 29.02 18.01
CA PRO A 114 -1.99 29.02 18.64
C PRO A 114 -1.10 27.94 18.03
N VAL A 115 0.09 28.35 17.57
CA VAL A 115 1.08 27.45 16.95
C VAL A 115 2.35 27.44 17.78
N ALA A 116 2.74 26.25 18.23
CA ALA A 116 4.04 26.03 18.84
C ALA A 116 5.08 25.77 17.75
N VAL A 117 6.18 26.52 17.77
CA VAL A 117 7.27 26.40 16.79
C VAL A 117 8.57 26.14 17.54
N ASN A 118 9.32 25.15 17.07
CA ASN A 118 10.68 24.85 17.49
C ASN A 118 11.66 25.13 16.36
N VAL A 119 12.81 25.67 16.70
CA VAL A 119 13.97 25.77 15.81
C VAL A 119 15.18 25.09 16.46
N SER A 120 16.01 24.45 15.65
CA SER A 120 17.21 23.74 16.12
C SER A 120 18.21 24.66 16.85
N GLU A 121 18.24 25.93 16.46
CA GLU A 121 19.05 27.00 17.03
C GLU A 121 18.28 28.33 16.94
N PRO A 122 18.49 29.29 17.87
CA PRO A 122 17.76 30.56 17.87
C PRO A 122 17.95 31.31 16.55
N ARG A 123 16.86 31.42 15.78
CA ARG A 123 16.82 32.07 14.47
C ARG A 123 15.43 32.62 14.23
N ALA A 124 15.34 33.72 13.49
CA ALA A 124 14.05 34.25 13.10
C ALA A 124 13.43 33.36 12.01
N PHE A 125 12.09 33.37 11.97
CA PHE A 125 11.33 32.79 10.88
C PHE A 125 10.16 33.70 10.54
N ARG A 126 9.69 33.60 9.30
CA ARG A 126 8.46 34.23 8.82
C ARG A 126 7.42 33.14 8.56
N TRP A 127 6.16 33.52 8.50
CA TRP A 127 5.07 32.57 8.29
C TRP A 127 4.04 33.09 7.29
N PHE A 128 3.42 32.14 6.60
CA PHE A 128 2.37 32.36 5.61
C PHE A 128 1.26 31.36 5.88
N VAL A 129 0.01 31.77 5.71
CA VAL A 129 -1.15 30.88 5.80
C VAL A 129 -1.74 30.75 4.42
N TYR A 130 -1.91 29.50 3.99
CA TYR A 130 -2.55 29.15 2.74
C TYR A 130 -3.80 28.33 3.00
N ARG A 131 -4.91 28.69 2.34
CA ARG A 131 -6.08 27.83 2.20
C ARG A 131 -5.88 26.94 0.99
N LEU A 132 -6.01 25.63 1.16
CA LEU A 132 -5.93 24.65 0.08
C LEU A 132 -7.27 24.59 -0.66
N GLY A 133 -7.23 24.44 -1.99
CA GLY A 133 -8.43 24.52 -2.83
C GLY A 133 -8.09 24.57 -4.32
N HIS A 134 -9.08 24.84 -5.18
CA HIS A 134 -8.86 24.79 -6.63
C HIS A 134 -8.04 25.99 -7.15
N TYR A 135 -8.51 27.22 -6.92
CA TYR A 135 -7.87 28.49 -7.32
C TYR A 135 -7.28 28.50 -8.75
N GLY A 136 -8.09 28.10 -9.74
CA GLY A 136 -7.67 28.01 -11.14
C GLY A 136 -6.58 26.97 -11.41
N GLY A 137 -6.52 25.91 -10.59
CA GLY A 137 -5.52 24.85 -10.68
C GLY A 137 -4.19 25.15 -10.00
N LEU A 138 -4.08 26.26 -9.25
CA LEU A 138 -2.86 26.59 -8.50
C LEU A 138 -2.77 25.87 -7.14
N GLY A 139 -3.88 25.34 -6.64
CA GLY A 139 -3.91 24.41 -5.50
C GLY A 139 -4.00 25.06 -4.12
N ALA A 140 -3.73 26.35 -4.01
CA ALA A 140 -3.91 27.11 -2.77
C ALA A 140 -3.95 28.62 -3.01
N ARG A 141 -4.46 29.37 -2.03
CA ARG A 141 -4.37 30.83 -1.95
C ARG A 141 -3.78 31.26 -0.62
N GLU A 142 -2.94 32.29 -0.65
CA GLU A 142 -2.48 32.93 0.58
C GLU A 142 -3.60 33.78 1.21
N VAL A 143 -3.87 33.55 2.50
CA VAL A 143 -4.93 34.25 3.26
C VAL A 143 -4.39 35.17 4.35
N ALA A 144 -3.16 34.90 4.81
CA ALA A 144 -2.45 35.72 5.78
C ALA A 144 -0.95 35.49 5.69
N ARG A 145 -0.18 36.45 6.21
CA ARG A 145 1.26 36.36 6.42
C ARG A 145 1.66 37.20 7.62
N GLY A 146 2.77 36.86 8.25
CA GLY A 146 3.38 37.66 9.31
C GLY A 146 4.85 37.96 9.06
N GLY A 147 5.36 38.92 9.82
CA GLY A 147 6.76 39.32 9.82
C GLY A 147 7.69 38.31 10.49
N ALA A 148 8.93 38.73 10.72
CA ALA A 148 9.91 37.92 11.44
C ALA A 148 9.48 37.71 12.90
N VAL A 149 9.40 36.44 13.31
CA VAL A 149 9.16 35.99 14.68
C VAL A 149 10.48 35.41 15.21
N PRO A 150 10.94 35.82 16.40
CA PRO A 150 12.10 35.20 17.05
C PRO A 150 11.79 33.72 17.35
N GLY A 151 12.46 32.80 16.64
CA GLY A 151 12.37 31.38 16.93
C GLY A 151 13.31 30.98 18.06
N THR A 152 12.81 30.19 18.99
CA THR A 152 13.59 29.63 20.09
C THR A 152 13.54 28.11 20.07
N ARG A 153 14.54 27.49 20.69
CA ARG A 153 14.53 26.06 20.92
C ARG A 153 13.54 25.76 22.04
N GLN A 154 12.55 24.94 21.74
CA GLN A 154 11.55 24.50 22.69
C GLN A 154 12.10 23.33 23.54
N PRO A 155 11.51 23.05 24.73
CA PRO A 155 11.89 21.91 25.55
C PRO A 155 11.80 20.58 24.80
N ALA A 156 12.63 19.61 25.17
CA ALA A 156 12.50 18.26 24.64
C ALA A 156 11.13 17.65 25.00
N CYS A 157 10.52 16.92 24.07
CA CYS A 157 9.21 16.31 24.30
C CYS A 157 9.38 15.01 25.08
N PRO A 158 8.76 14.89 26.27
CA PRO A 158 8.89 13.69 27.10
C PRO A 158 8.29 12.46 26.40
N VAL A 159 8.95 11.33 26.59
CA VAL A 159 8.41 10.00 26.26
C VAL A 159 7.77 9.43 27.51
N GLU A 160 6.54 8.96 27.42
CA GLU A 160 5.94 8.14 28.46
C GLU A 160 6.24 6.66 28.21
N GLU A 161 7.08 6.06 29.03
CA GLU A 161 7.58 4.71 28.76
C GLU A 161 6.48 3.64 28.78
N THR A 162 5.42 3.79 29.58
CA THR A 162 4.35 2.78 29.73
C THR A 162 3.53 2.57 28.47
N THR A 163 3.35 3.63 27.69
CA THR A 163 2.49 3.66 26.50
C THR A 163 3.27 3.98 25.24
N GLY A 164 4.52 4.46 25.36
CA GLY A 164 5.38 4.87 24.27
C GLY A 164 5.01 6.23 23.66
N VAL A 165 4.05 6.96 24.23
CA VAL A 165 3.61 8.24 23.67
C VAL A 165 4.70 9.30 23.82
N VAL A 166 4.91 10.06 22.75
CA VAL A 166 5.67 11.32 22.75
C VAL A 166 4.68 12.45 22.61
N ALA A 167 4.65 13.35 23.59
CA ALA A 167 3.80 14.54 23.57
C ALA A 167 4.60 15.74 24.05
N CYS A 168 4.62 16.80 23.24
CA CYS A 168 5.34 18.02 23.53
C CYS A 168 4.54 18.92 24.48
N GLN A 169 5.26 19.70 25.29
CA GLN A 169 4.71 20.76 26.15
C GLN A 169 5.21 22.13 25.69
N TRP A 170 5.31 22.31 24.37
CA TRP A 170 5.80 23.55 23.79
C TRP A 170 4.80 24.67 24.01
N THR A 171 5.30 25.86 24.29
CA THR A 171 4.47 27.05 24.41
C THR A 171 4.19 27.65 23.02
N PRO A 172 3.03 28.32 22.82
CA PRO A 172 2.75 29.04 21.58
C PRO A 172 3.89 30.01 21.26
N THR A 173 4.39 29.96 20.03
CA THR A 173 5.41 30.91 19.52
C THR A 173 4.77 32.01 18.69
N LEU A 174 3.63 31.72 18.05
CA LEU A 174 2.76 32.73 17.45
C LEU A 174 1.29 32.32 17.57
N GLU A 175 0.41 33.30 17.41
CA GLU A 175 -1.03 33.08 17.28
C GLU A 175 -1.50 33.62 15.93
N ILE A 176 -2.21 32.77 15.19
CA ILE A 176 -2.81 33.16 13.92
C ILE A 176 -4.25 33.54 14.19
N GLU A 177 -4.59 34.79 13.91
CA GLU A 177 -5.97 35.27 13.98
C GLU A 177 -6.67 34.91 12.68
N THR A 178 -7.66 34.00 12.77
CA THR A 178 -8.55 33.75 11.63
C THR A 178 -9.50 34.92 11.48
N LYS A 179 -9.83 35.30 10.23
CA LYS A 179 -10.73 36.44 9.97
C LYS A 179 -12.14 35.94 9.72
N GLU A 180 -13.12 36.80 9.97
CA GLU A 180 -14.54 36.52 9.69
C GLU A 180 -14.82 36.14 8.21
N ASP A 181 -13.97 36.60 7.28
CA ASP A 181 -14.10 36.27 5.85
C ASP A 181 -13.40 34.96 5.44
N TRP A 182 -12.82 34.22 6.40
CA TRP A 182 -12.20 32.92 6.12
C TRP A 182 -13.27 31.86 5.91
N VAL A 183 -13.22 31.22 4.75
CA VAL A 183 -14.19 30.18 4.37
C VAL A 183 -13.75 28.84 4.94
N ARG A 184 -14.72 28.01 5.38
CA ARG A 184 -14.47 26.62 5.77
C ARG A 184 -13.51 25.91 4.80
N GLY A 185 -12.59 25.10 5.30
CA GLY A 185 -11.55 24.53 4.47
C GLY A 185 -10.37 23.94 5.24
N VAL A 186 -9.42 23.41 4.46
CA VAL A 186 -8.13 22.92 4.95
C VAL A 186 -7.07 24.00 4.76
N TYR A 187 -6.31 24.29 5.80
CA TYR A 187 -5.31 25.35 5.81
C TYR A 187 -3.95 24.80 6.23
N VAL A 188 -2.90 25.44 5.74
CA VAL A 188 -1.52 25.19 6.16
C VAL A 188 -0.82 26.49 6.51
N VAL A 189 -0.12 26.49 7.64
CA VAL A 189 0.90 27.49 7.95
C VAL A 189 2.21 27.02 7.35
N LYS A 190 2.76 27.77 6.40
CA LYS A 190 4.12 27.58 5.91
C LYS A 190 5.08 28.41 6.74
N LEU A 191 5.87 27.75 7.56
CA LEU A 191 6.98 28.34 8.30
C LEU A 191 8.20 28.42 7.40
N VAL A 192 8.91 29.55 7.39
CA VAL A 192 10.13 29.77 6.61
C VAL A 192 11.18 30.41 7.50
N ARG A 193 12.19 29.65 7.91
CA ARG A 193 13.33 30.15 8.67
C ARG A 193 14.19 31.08 7.81
N GLU A 194 14.95 31.98 8.42
CA GLU A 194 15.79 32.97 7.72
C GLU A 194 16.78 32.38 6.69
N ASP A 195 17.23 31.14 6.88
CA ASP A 195 18.10 30.39 5.95
C ASP A 195 17.30 29.51 4.96
N ASN A 196 16.01 29.80 4.83
CA ASN A 196 15.06 29.20 3.91
C ASN A 196 14.71 27.72 4.17
N TYR A 197 15.01 27.15 5.35
CA TYR A 197 14.36 25.90 5.75
C TYR A 197 12.86 26.13 5.98
N GLN A 198 12.04 25.20 5.48
CA GLN A 198 10.59 25.36 5.45
C GLN A 198 9.87 24.13 6.00
N ARG A 199 8.74 24.35 6.66
CA ARG A 199 7.87 23.30 7.19
C ARG A 199 6.42 23.75 7.21
N TYR A 200 5.49 22.82 7.05
CA TYR A 200 4.06 23.10 7.23
C TYR A 200 3.57 22.79 8.63
N VAL A 201 2.47 23.44 8.99
CA VAL A 201 1.61 23.10 10.13
C VAL A 201 0.15 23.13 9.64
N PRO A 202 -0.55 21.99 9.51
CA PRO A 202 -1.94 21.95 9.04
C PRO A 202 -2.92 22.35 10.16
N PHE A 203 -4.03 23.00 9.80
CA PHE A 203 -5.18 23.25 10.66
C PHE A 203 -6.45 23.41 9.80
N PHE A 204 -7.61 23.44 10.44
CA PHE A 204 -8.90 23.44 9.76
C PHE A 204 -9.76 24.60 10.22
N VAL A 205 -10.49 25.20 9.28
CA VAL A 205 -11.52 26.18 9.56
C VAL A 205 -12.86 25.56 9.22
N ARG A 206 -13.83 25.63 10.14
CA ARG A 206 -15.18 25.12 9.93
C ARG A 206 -16.23 26.17 10.25
N ASP A 207 -17.42 26.00 9.69
CA ASP A 207 -18.57 26.81 10.07
C ASP A 207 -19.04 26.45 11.50
N GLU A 208 -19.61 27.42 12.22
CA GLU A 208 -20.22 27.18 13.53
C GLU A 208 -21.37 26.17 13.44
N SER A 209 -22.17 26.30 12.38
CA SER A 209 -23.28 25.40 12.05
C SER A 209 -23.10 24.85 10.64
N PRO A 210 -22.32 23.76 10.45
CA PRO A 210 -22.07 23.20 9.13
C PRO A 210 -23.35 22.74 8.46
N ARG A 211 -23.46 23.06 7.16
CA ARG A 211 -24.61 22.69 6.31
C ARG A 211 -24.21 22.13 4.94
N SER A 212 -22.93 21.79 4.76
CA SER A 212 -22.43 21.29 3.49
C SER A 212 -23.08 19.98 3.09
N GLU A 213 -23.52 19.93 1.83
CA GLU A 213 -24.15 18.76 1.24
C GLU A 213 -23.14 17.64 0.95
N VAL A 214 -21.89 18.00 0.66
CA VAL A 214 -20.77 17.08 0.49
C VAL A 214 -19.78 17.31 1.61
N VAL A 215 -19.40 16.24 2.32
CA VAL A 215 -18.41 16.30 3.40
C VAL A 215 -17.27 15.35 3.08
N ALA A 216 -16.02 15.81 3.24
CA ALA A 216 -14.85 14.97 3.16
C ALA A 216 -14.24 14.77 4.56
N LEU A 217 -14.09 13.51 4.98
CA LEU A 217 -13.36 13.14 6.19
C LEU A 217 -11.87 13.13 5.88
N ILE A 218 -11.12 13.97 6.60
CA ILE A 218 -9.66 14.07 6.50
C ILE A 218 -9.03 13.19 7.59
N PRO A 219 -8.18 12.21 7.23
CA PRO A 219 -7.78 11.11 8.12
C PRO A 219 -6.64 11.47 9.09
N THR A 220 -6.83 12.51 9.91
CA THR A 220 -5.88 12.99 10.92
C THR A 220 -5.46 11.93 11.93
N ALA A 221 -6.34 10.99 12.27
CA ALA A 221 -6.02 9.88 13.17
C ALA A 221 -4.99 8.93 12.54
N THR A 222 -5.13 8.64 11.26
CA THR A 222 -4.18 7.84 10.48
C THR A 222 -2.84 8.57 10.36
N TRP A 223 -2.85 9.88 10.09
CA TRP A 223 -1.61 10.67 10.07
C TRP A 223 -0.82 10.54 11.38
N SER A 224 -1.52 10.62 12.51
CA SER A 224 -0.93 10.52 13.85
C SER A 224 -0.47 9.10 14.20
N ALA A 225 -1.21 8.07 13.77
CA ALA A 225 -0.85 6.65 13.94
C ALA A 225 0.49 6.30 13.28
N TYR A 226 0.74 6.84 12.08
CA TYR A 226 1.98 6.67 11.33
C TYR A 226 3.07 7.70 11.66
N ASN A 227 2.80 8.66 12.55
CA ASN A 227 3.75 9.73 12.84
C ASN A 227 4.92 9.22 13.68
N THR A 228 6.08 9.02 13.05
CA THR A 228 7.34 8.61 13.71
C THR A 228 8.14 9.79 14.27
N TRP A 229 7.59 11.02 14.25
CA TRP A 229 8.25 12.16 14.85
C TRP A 229 8.48 11.92 16.36
N GLY A 230 9.69 12.22 16.83
CA GLY A 230 10.09 11.91 18.21
C GLY A 230 10.42 10.44 18.47
N GLY A 231 10.36 9.57 17.44
CA GLY A 231 10.93 8.22 17.47
C GLY A 231 9.96 7.08 17.73
N THR A 232 8.70 7.34 18.08
CA THR A 232 7.67 6.31 18.29
C THR A 232 6.37 6.62 17.54
N SER A 233 5.70 5.56 17.07
CA SER A 233 4.38 5.58 16.46
C SER A 233 3.60 4.30 16.80
N LEU A 234 2.39 4.10 16.27
CA LEU A 234 1.66 2.83 16.43
C LEU A 234 2.26 1.68 15.59
N TYR A 235 3.37 1.91 14.91
CA TYR A 235 4.09 0.94 14.08
C TYR A 235 5.60 0.88 14.34
N ASP A 236 6.18 1.88 15.01
CA ASP A 236 7.62 2.03 15.13
C ASP A 236 8.03 2.44 16.55
N ASP A 237 9.20 1.98 16.96
CA ASP A 237 9.89 2.30 18.21
C ASP A 237 11.39 2.40 17.95
N LYS A 238 11.78 3.46 17.22
CA LYS A 238 13.17 3.72 16.84
C LYS A 238 14.08 3.94 18.04
N LEU A 239 13.51 4.41 19.16
CA LEU A 239 14.23 4.68 20.39
C LEU A 239 14.33 3.44 21.30
N GLY A 240 13.59 2.37 21.00
CA GLY A 240 13.58 1.14 21.79
C GLY A 240 12.93 1.28 23.16
N VAL A 241 12.08 2.29 23.36
CA VAL A 241 11.44 2.58 24.66
C VAL A 241 10.44 1.51 25.07
N MET A 242 9.89 0.79 24.10
CA MET A 242 8.90 -0.27 24.29
C MET A 242 9.54 -1.67 24.33
N LYS A 243 10.88 -1.78 24.19
CA LYS A 243 11.58 -3.08 24.25
C LYS A 243 11.37 -3.82 25.57
N LYS A 244 11.32 -3.11 26.70
CA LYS A 244 11.05 -3.72 28.02
C LYS A 244 9.66 -4.36 28.11
N TYR A 245 8.77 -3.98 27.20
CA TYR A 245 7.41 -4.48 27.02
C TYR A 245 7.34 -5.55 25.91
N GLY A 246 8.45 -5.96 25.31
CA GLY A 246 8.46 -6.96 24.25
C GLY A 246 7.70 -6.56 22.98
N VAL A 247 7.48 -5.26 22.76
CA VAL A 247 6.85 -4.71 21.56
C VAL A 247 7.73 -3.64 20.93
N SER A 248 7.58 -3.42 19.63
CA SER A 248 8.39 -2.47 18.85
C SER A 248 7.56 -1.30 18.32
N ARG A 249 6.56 -0.87 19.10
CA ARG A 249 5.64 0.22 18.77
C ARG A 249 5.04 0.81 20.04
N ALA A 250 4.56 2.05 19.96
CA ALA A 250 3.73 2.64 21.00
C ALA A 250 2.31 2.02 21.04
N PHE A 251 1.67 2.15 22.20
CA PHE A 251 0.24 1.93 22.40
C PHE A 251 -0.59 3.21 22.26
N GLN A 252 0.06 4.37 22.39
CA GLN A 252 -0.58 5.67 22.26
C GLN A 252 0.26 6.62 21.41
N VAL A 253 -0.39 7.50 20.67
CA VAL A 253 0.23 8.62 19.93
C VAL A 253 -0.50 9.92 20.23
N SER A 254 0.19 11.05 20.11
CA SER A 254 -0.38 12.37 20.40
C SER A 254 -0.45 13.25 19.16
N TYR A 255 -1.47 14.13 19.12
CA TYR A 255 -1.55 15.28 18.22
C TYR A 255 -0.68 16.47 18.69
N ASP A 256 -0.20 16.47 19.94
CA ASP A 256 0.64 17.53 20.50
C ASP A 256 2.11 17.34 20.14
N ARG A 257 2.39 17.19 18.85
CA ARG A 257 3.74 17.08 18.30
C ARG A 257 3.74 17.33 16.79
N PRO A 258 4.86 17.77 16.20
CA PRO A 258 4.98 17.88 14.75
C PRO A 258 4.77 16.55 14.02
N TYR A 259 4.35 16.61 12.75
CA TYR A 259 4.38 15.46 11.86
C TYR A 259 5.75 15.31 11.21
N TYR A 260 6.23 14.08 11.04
CA TYR A 260 7.45 13.79 10.27
C TYR A 260 7.21 13.73 8.74
N ARG A 261 6.11 13.10 8.32
CA ARG A 261 5.76 12.94 6.88
C ARG A 261 5.09 14.19 6.30
N GLY A 262 4.99 14.23 4.97
CA GLY A 262 4.27 15.28 4.23
C GLY A 262 4.81 16.69 4.45
N GLN A 263 6.12 16.83 4.73
CA GLN A 263 6.73 18.14 5.02
C GLN A 263 6.09 18.86 6.23
N GLY A 264 5.52 18.10 7.16
CA GLY A 264 4.86 18.62 8.37
C GLY A 264 3.34 18.46 8.38
N THR A 265 2.75 17.86 7.34
CA THR A 265 1.29 17.74 7.21
C THR A 265 0.74 16.32 7.37
N GLY A 266 1.52 15.36 7.84
CA GLY A 266 1.07 13.96 7.84
C GLY A 266 0.92 13.45 6.41
N HIS A 267 -0.27 12.96 6.03
CA HIS A 267 -0.55 12.50 4.66
C HIS A 267 -1.31 13.51 3.78
N LEU A 268 -1.66 14.70 4.28
CA LEU A 268 -2.40 15.73 3.54
C LEU A 268 -1.86 15.99 2.11
N MET A 269 -0.55 16.18 1.99
CA MET A 269 0.11 16.49 0.72
C MET A 269 0.27 15.28 -0.21
N LEU A 270 0.08 14.07 0.32
CA LEU A 270 0.21 12.82 -0.41
C LEU A 270 -1.17 12.37 -0.89
N ASP A 271 -2.12 12.20 0.03
CA ASP A 271 -3.36 11.45 -0.24
C ASP A 271 -4.57 12.39 -0.43
N ASP A 272 -4.61 13.53 0.27
CA ASP A 272 -5.86 14.29 0.45
C ASP A 272 -5.98 15.53 -0.44
N VAL A 273 -4.86 16.19 -0.77
CA VAL A 273 -4.85 17.46 -1.49
C VAL A 273 -5.50 17.37 -2.88
N GLY A 274 -5.37 16.22 -3.55
CA GLY A 274 -5.99 15.98 -4.85
C GLY A 274 -7.53 15.95 -4.77
N LEU A 275 -8.08 15.33 -3.73
CA LEU A 275 -9.52 15.31 -3.46
C LEU A 275 -10.03 16.73 -3.16
N ILE A 276 -9.31 17.50 -2.34
CA ILE A 276 -9.66 18.88 -1.98
C ILE A 276 -9.76 19.74 -3.25
N GLN A 277 -8.72 19.71 -4.09
CA GLN A 277 -8.66 20.49 -5.33
C GLN A 277 -9.77 20.10 -6.29
N TRP A 278 -10.05 18.80 -6.42
CA TRP A 278 -11.08 18.31 -7.33
C TRP A 278 -12.48 18.69 -6.86
N LEU A 279 -12.85 18.42 -5.61
CA LEU A 279 -14.18 18.77 -5.07
C LEU A 279 -14.50 20.25 -5.22
N GLU A 280 -13.55 21.12 -4.87
CA GLU A 280 -13.75 22.57 -5.01
C GLU A 280 -13.84 23.01 -6.48
N SER A 281 -13.11 22.35 -7.38
CA SER A 281 -13.14 22.67 -8.81
C SER A 281 -14.49 22.35 -9.47
N GLN A 282 -15.29 21.46 -8.88
CA GLN A 282 -16.63 21.11 -9.40
C GLN A 282 -17.74 22.07 -8.92
N GLY A 283 -17.41 23.11 -8.15
CA GLY A 283 -18.40 24.07 -7.65
C GLY A 283 -19.38 23.48 -6.63
N LEU A 284 -18.90 22.50 -5.85
CA LEU A 284 -19.69 21.82 -4.83
C LEU A 284 -19.71 22.61 -3.51
N ASP A 285 -20.81 22.48 -2.77
CA ASP A 285 -20.83 22.86 -1.35
C ASP A 285 -20.14 21.76 -0.54
N VAL A 286 -18.82 21.94 -0.36
CA VAL A 286 -17.96 21.00 0.35
C VAL A 286 -17.59 21.51 1.74
N GLY A 287 -17.67 20.60 2.72
CA GLY A 287 -17.14 20.75 4.06
C GLY A 287 -16.02 19.73 4.33
N TYR A 288 -15.10 20.07 5.22
CA TYR A 288 -13.98 19.20 5.61
C TYR A 288 -14.03 18.99 7.12
N VAL A 289 -13.96 17.73 7.54
CA VAL A 289 -14.02 17.35 8.95
C VAL A 289 -12.88 16.40 9.29
N THR A 290 -12.29 16.52 10.47
CA THR A 290 -11.24 15.62 10.96
C THR A 290 -11.84 14.43 11.71
N ASN A 291 -11.05 13.37 11.96
CA ASN A 291 -11.53 12.24 12.77
C ASN A 291 -11.96 12.70 14.18
N GLU A 292 -11.18 13.58 14.83
CA GLU A 292 -11.50 14.06 16.18
C GLU A 292 -12.74 14.98 16.23
N ASP A 293 -12.99 15.77 15.17
CA ASP A 293 -14.19 16.61 15.08
C ASP A 293 -15.44 15.76 14.83
N LEU A 294 -15.34 14.79 13.91
CA LEU A 294 -16.43 13.87 13.61
C LEU A 294 -16.60 12.78 14.68
N ASP A 295 -15.68 12.64 15.64
CA ASP A 295 -15.91 11.92 16.89
C ASP A 295 -16.62 12.82 17.91
N ALA A 296 -16.18 14.08 18.04
CA ALA A 296 -16.77 15.04 18.96
C ALA A 296 -18.24 15.37 18.66
N SER A 297 -18.60 15.57 17.38
CA SER A 297 -19.94 15.98 16.96
C SER A 297 -20.30 15.38 15.60
N GLY A 298 -21.55 14.93 15.45
CA GLY A 298 -22.09 14.46 14.17
C GLY A 298 -22.71 15.59 13.32
N ASP A 299 -22.47 16.86 13.68
CA ASP A 299 -23.15 18.01 13.09
C ASP A 299 -22.98 18.16 11.58
N PHE A 300 -21.78 17.87 11.05
CA PHE A 300 -21.52 17.83 9.61
C PHE A 300 -22.42 16.84 8.87
N LEU A 301 -22.90 15.79 9.53
CA LEU A 301 -23.77 14.80 8.90
C LEU A 301 -25.23 15.26 8.81
N ARG A 302 -25.64 16.33 9.50
CA ARG A 302 -27.05 16.78 9.50
C ARG A 302 -27.55 17.12 8.10
N ALA A 303 -26.76 17.88 7.33
CA ALA A 303 -27.10 18.31 5.98
C ALA A 303 -26.38 17.50 4.88
N ALA A 304 -25.35 16.74 5.25
CA ALA A 304 -24.58 15.96 4.28
C ALA A 304 -25.46 14.90 3.63
N LYS A 305 -25.35 14.78 2.31
CA LYS A 305 -25.88 13.66 1.53
C LYS A 305 -24.79 12.67 1.17
N VAL A 306 -23.53 13.12 1.14
CA VAL A 306 -22.37 12.31 0.75
C VAL A 306 -21.23 12.55 1.72
N LEU A 307 -20.67 11.46 2.25
CA LEU A 307 -19.40 11.45 2.98
C LEU A 307 -18.31 10.81 2.11
N PHE A 308 -17.29 11.60 1.77
CA PHE A 308 -16.07 11.14 1.11
C PHE A 308 -15.06 10.65 2.14
N LEU A 309 -14.46 9.50 1.84
CA LEU A 309 -13.28 9.00 2.52
C LEU A 309 -12.10 9.10 1.56
N SER A 310 -11.05 9.79 1.99
CA SER A 310 -9.81 9.94 1.24
C SER A 310 -9.04 8.61 1.14
N GLY A 311 -7.86 8.61 0.51
CA GLY A 311 -7.12 7.39 0.16
C GLY A 311 -6.86 6.41 1.31
N HIS A 312 -6.56 6.88 2.53
CA HIS A 312 -6.14 5.99 3.63
C HIS A 312 -6.58 6.49 5.02
N ASP A 313 -7.80 6.12 5.41
CA ASP A 313 -8.46 6.44 6.69
C ASP A 313 -8.66 5.16 7.54
N GLU A 314 -7.53 4.61 7.99
CA GLU A 314 -7.42 3.29 8.66
C GLU A 314 -7.91 3.28 10.12
N TYR A 315 -7.83 4.41 10.82
CA TYR A 315 -7.97 4.48 12.27
C TYR A 315 -9.25 5.19 12.71
N TRP A 316 -10.27 4.42 13.12
CA TRP A 316 -11.59 4.94 13.49
C TRP A 316 -11.96 4.64 14.94
N THR A 317 -12.69 5.55 15.58
CA THR A 317 -13.37 5.27 16.85
C THR A 317 -14.65 4.48 16.61
N GLY A 318 -15.15 3.81 17.66
CA GLY A 318 -16.48 3.18 17.62
C GLY A 318 -17.56 4.19 17.24
N THR A 319 -17.48 5.41 17.76
CA THR A 319 -18.41 6.51 17.42
C THR A 319 -18.36 6.90 15.95
N LEU A 320 -17.18 7.01 15.35
CA LEU A 320 -17.04 7.25 13.90
C LEU A 320 -17.71 6.14 13.09
N ARG A 321 -17.49 4.87 13.48
CA ARG A 321 -18.11 3.72 12.81
C ARG A 321 -19.64 3.71 12.97
N ASP A 322 -20.16 4.00 14.16
CA ASP A 322 -21.59 4.10 14.43
C ASP A 322 -22.24 5.21 13.60
N ARG A 323 -21.59 6.36 13.48
CA ARG A 323 -22.06 7.49 12.67
C ARG A 323 -22.07 7.15 11.18
N ALA A 324 -21.08 6.43 10.67
CA ALA A 324 -21.07 5.99 9.29
C ALA A 324 -22.19 4.98 8.99
N ASP A 325 -22.38 3.99 9.87
CA ASP A 325 -23.47 3.01 9.74
C ASP A 325 -24.85 3.70 9.81
N GLN A 326 -25.03 4.65 10.74
CA GLN A 326 -26.25 5.46 10.86
C GLN A 326 -26.47 6.36 9.65
N ALA A 327 -25.42 6.99 9.12
CA ALA A 327 -25.51 7.83 7.93
C ALA A 327 -26.05 7.04 6.74
N VAL A 328 -25.54 5.82 6.51
CA VAL A 328 -26.04 4.91 5.48
C VAL A 328 -27.48 4.49 5.74
N ALA A 329 -27.83 4.14 6.98
CA ALA A 329 -29.19 3.76 7.35
C ALA A 329 -30.21 4.89 7.12
N GLU A 330 -29.79 6.14 7.30
CA GLU A 330 -30.58 7.35 7.03
C GLU A 330 -30.51 7.81 5.56
N GLY A 331 -29.92 7.00 4.67
CA GLY A 331 -29.93 7.24 3.24
C GLY A 331 -28.82 8.14 2.69
N ARG A 332 -27.80 8.46 3.50
CA ARG A 332 -26.60 9.21 3.07
C ARG A 332 -25.59 8.27 2.45
N SER A 333 -24.96 8.73 1.38
CA SER A 333 -24.04 7.94 0.57
C SER A 333 -22.60 8.02 1.08
N LEU A 334 -21.83 6.95 0.87
CA LEU A 334 -20.40 6.89 1.18
C LEU A 334 -19.60 6.71 -0.12
N ILE A 335 -18.59 7.55 -0.33
CA ILE A 335 -17.67 7.42 -1.45
C ILE A 335 -16.26 7.19 -0.88
N ASN A 336 -15.86 5.92 -0.86
CA ASN A 336 -14.54 5.48 -0.44
C ASN A 336 -13.57 5.48 -1.64
N LEU A 337 -12.66 6.45 -1.68
CA LEU A 337 -11.64 6.58 -2.72
C LEU A 337 -10.31 5.90 -2.35
N GLY A 338 -10.35 5.02 -1.36
CA GLY A 338 -9.18 4.39 -0.77
C GLY A 338 -9.34 2.89 -0.53
N ALA A 339 -8.42 2.36 0.28
CA ALA A 339 -8.43 1.00 0.81
C ALA A 339 -7.95 0.98 2.27
N ASN A 340 -8.12 -0.15 2.95
CA ASN A 340 -7.80 -0.29 4.37
C ASN A 340 -8.49 0.76 5.26
N GLN A 341 -9.76 1.04 4.93
CA GLN A 341 -10.59 1.99 5.65
C GLN A 341 -11.20 1.36 6.90
N ALA A 342 -11.26 2.13 7.99
CA ALA A 342 -11.90 1.72 9.24
C ALA A 342 -11.41 0.33 9.71
N TYR A 343 -10.11 0.07 9.58
CA TYR A 343 -9.50 -1.21 9.90
C TYR A 343 -9.26 -1.36 11.40
N TRP A 344 -8.62 -0.36 12.02
CA TRP A 344 -8.33 -0.35 13.45
C TRP A 344 -9.37 0.43 14.24
N HIS A 345 -9.90 -0.19 15.29
CA HIS A 345 -10.66 0.51 16.31
C HIS A 345 -9.71 1.21 17.29
N VAL A 346 -9.91 2.52 17.48
CA VAL A 346 -9.15 3.36 18.41
C VAL A 346 -10.03 4.09 19.40
N ARG A 347 -9.42 4.61 20.46
CA ARG A 347 -10.03 5.58 21.37
C ARG A 347 -9.33 6.92 21.27
N LEU A 348 -10.10 8.00 21.42
CA LEU A 348 -9.56 9.34 21.59
C LEU A 348 -9.62 9.73 23.06
N GLU A 349 -8.47 10.08 23.64
CA GLU A 349 -8.30 10.41 25.05
C GLU A 349 -7.78 11.85 25.22
N PRO A 350 -8.04 12.50 26.37
CA PRO A 350 -7.50 13.83 26.63
C PRO A 350 -5.97 13.82 26.77
N SER A 351 -5.32 14.93 26.47
CA SER A 351 -3.91 15.16 26.81
C SER A 351 -3.73 15.33 28.32
N LYS A 352 -2.48 15.30 28.78
CA LYS A 352 -2.12 15.47 30.22
C LYS A 352 -2.58 16.81 30.81
N ASP A 353 -2.71 17.84 29.99
CA ASP A 353 -3.22 19.17 30.37
C ASP A 353 -4.75 19.28 30.31
N GLY A 354 -5.47 18.19 30.01
CA GLY A 354 -6.93 18.12 30.03
C GLY A 354 -7.62 18.50 28.73
N ARG A 355 -6.90 18.91 27.67
CA ARG A 355 -7.54 19.15 26.36
C ARG A 355 -8.10 17.84 25.81
N PRO A 356 -9.37 17.79 25.38
CA PRO A 356 -10.00 16.55 24.94
C PRO A 356 -9.43 16.05 23.60
N ARG A 357 -9.47 14.73 23.37
CA ARG A 357 -9.16 14.07 22.08
C ARG A 357 -7.77 14.41 21.51
N ARG A 358 -6.76 14.55 22.36
CA ARG A 358 -5.37 14.84 21.95
C ARG A 358 -4.49 13.59 21.88
N LEU A 359 -4.95 12.47 22.41
CA LEU A 359 -4.28 11.17 22.36
C LEU A 359 -5.11 10.16 21.56
N ILE A 360 -4.45 9.33 20.76
CA ILE A 360 -5.04 8.19 20.07
C ILE A 360 -4.50 6.93 20.73
N THR A 361 -5.39 6.11 21.28
CA THR A 361 -5.04 4.85 21.92
C THR A 361 -5.34 3.66 21.01
N CYS A 362 -4.33 2.82 20.78
CA CYS A 362 -4.44 1.58 20.01
C CYS A 362 -3.44 0.53 20.50
N TYR A 363 -3.92 -0.44 21.26
CA TYR A 363 -3.15 -1.58 21.73
C TYR A 363 -3.09 -2.71 20.71
N LYS A 364 -3.83 -2.65 19.60
CA LYS A 364 -3.88 -3.70 18.56
C LYS A 364 -4.11 -5.10 19.15
N GLY A 365 -5.02 -5.18 20.14
CA GLY A 365 -5.37 -6.41 20.84
C GLY A 365 -4.41 -6.84 21.96
N ASP A 366 -3.34 -6.09 22.25
CA ASP A 366 -2.35 -6.45 23.26
C ASP A 366 -2.97 -6.60 24.67
N SER A 367 -2.63 -7.69 25.37
CA SER A 367 -3.24 -8.08 26.65
C SER A 367 -3.09 -7.05 27.78
N ARG A 368 -2.15 -6.11 27.66
CA ARG A 368 -1.92 -5.04 28.66
C ARG A 368 -2.86 -3.86 28.56
N GLU A 369 -3.66 -3.80 27.50
CA GLU A 369 -4.64 -2.76 27.36
C GLU A 369 -5.58 -2.72 28.58
N PRO A 370 -5.80 -1.56 29.21
CA PRO A 370 -6.53 -1.43 30.48
C PRO A 370 -8.06 -1.50 30.31
N VAL A 371 -8.54 -2.28 29.33
CA VAL A 371 -9.95 -2.62 29.16
C VAL A 371 -10.10 -4.13 28.98
N GLY A 372 -11.17 -4.70 29.53
CA GLY A 372 -11.42 -6.15 29.47
C GLY A 372 -11.47 -6.67 28.02
N ALA A 373 -11.04 -7.91 27.80
CA ALA A 373 -10.96 -8.52 26.46
C ALA A 373 -12.30 -8.59 25.69
N ARG A 374 -13.43 -8.55 26.40
CA ARG A 374 -14.79 -8.51 25.83
C ARG A 374 -15.39 -7.11 25.76
N SER A 375 -14.66 -6.08 26.18
CA SER A 375 -15.15 -4.70 26.18
C SER A 375 -15.33 -4.20 24.75
N PRO A 376 -16.43 -3.50 24.42
CA PRO A 376 -16.57 -2.82 23.13
C PRO A 376 -15.55 -1.68 22.96
N LEU A 377 -14.85 -1.28 24.02
CA LEU A 377 -13.79 -0.27 23.97
C LEU A 377 -12.43 -0.86 23.56
N ARG A 378 -12.33 -2.18 23.39
CA ARG A 378 -11.08 -2.88 23.05
C ARG A 378 -10.53 -2.37 21.71
N THR A 379 -9.26 -2.02 21.66
CA THR A 379 -8.61 -1.50 20.44
C THR A 379 -8.01 -2.65 19.63
N VAL A 380 -8.85 -3.27 18.82
CA VAL A 380 -8.55 -4.37 17.90
C VAL A 380 -8.91 -3.95 16.48
N LYS A 381 -8.78 -4.85 15.49
CA LYS A 381 -9.38 -4.60 14.18
C LYS A 381 -10.89 -4.63 14.32
N PHE A 382 -11.61 -3.82 13.55
CA PHE A 382 -13.07 -3.82 13.59
C PHE A 382 -13.67 -5.20 13.25
N ARG A 383 -13.04 -5.94 12.34
CA ARG A 383 -13.45 -7.31 11.98
C ARG A 383 -13.25 -8.36 13.08
N ASP A 384 -12.39 -8.09 14.06
CA ASP A 384 -12.05 -9.05 15.10
C ASP A 384 -13.00 -8.93 16.30
N ALA A 385 -13.15 -10.01 17.07
CA ALA A 385 -13.85 -9.96 18.35
C ALA A 385 -13.13 -8.99 19.31
N PRO A 386 -13.86 -8.24 20.16
CA PRO A 386 -15.30 -8.35 20.44
C PRO A 386 -16.20 -7.50 19.53
N LEU A 387 -15.65 -6.80 18.53
CA LEU A 387 -16.42 -5.87 17.69
C LEU A 387 -17.17 -6.60 16.57
N SER A 388 -16.49 -7.51 15.86
CA SER A 388 -17.09 -8.33 14.80
C SER A 388 -17.83 -7.52 13.71
N ARG A 389 -17.30 -6.33 13.37
CA ARG A 389 -17.85 -5.40 12.36
C ARG A 389 -16.88 -5.23 11.19
N PRO A 390 -16.74 -6.26 10.33
CA PRO A 390 -15.78 -6.17 9.23
C PRO A 390 -16.10 -5.00 8.28
N GLU A 391 -15.08 -4.56 7.58
CA GLU A 391 -15.08 -3.42 6.67
C GLU A 391 -16.04 -3.66 5.51
N ASN A 392 -16.08 -4.89 4.98
CA ASN A 392 -16.98 -5.25 3.88
C ASN A 392 -18.46 -5.13 4.23
N ALA A 393 -18.84 -5.26 5.50
CA ALA A 393 -20.23 -5.04 5.93
C ALA A 393 -20.68 -3.59 5.65
N LEU A 394 -19.77 -2.61 5.70
CA LEU A 394 -20.04 -1.23 5.35
C LEU A 394 -19.74 -0.94 3.88
N PHE A 395 -18.56 -1.35 3.39
CA PHE A 395 -18.02 -0.90 2.10
C PHE A 395 -18.20 -1.88 0.93
N GLY A 396 -18.67 -3.10 1.18
CA GLY A 396 -18.75 -4.18 0.19
C GLY A 396 -17.41 -4.88 -0.10
N VAL A 397 -16.30 -4.25 0.29
CA VAL A 397 -14.93 -4.75 0.14
C VAL A 397 -14.16 -4.58 1.46
N MET A 398 -13.05 -5.29 1.59
CA MET A 398 -12.24 -5.34 2.81
C MET A 398 -10.76 -5.46 2.46
N PHE A 399 -9.90 -4.83 3.26
CA PHE A 399 -8.45 -4.96 3.12
C PHE A 399 -7.99 -6.42 3.10
N ASN A 400 -7.33 -6.78 2.01
CA ASN A 400 -6.91 -8.15 1.70
C ASN A 400 -5.50 -8.48 2.26
N SER A 401 -4.95 -7.63 3.12
CA SER A 401 -3.60 -7.76 3.71
C SER A 401 -2.45 -7.74 2.70
N ARG A 402 -2.66 -7.19 1.50
CA ARG A 402 -1.61 -7.04 0.48
C ARG A 402 -1.11 -5.61 0.38
N TRP A 403 0.21 -5.52 0.30
CA TRP A 403 0.97 -4.28 0.22
C TRP A 403 1.84 -4.31 -1.04
N HIS A 404 1.97 -3.18 -1.71
CA HIS A 404 2.65 -3.07 -3.00
C HIS A 404 3.75 -2.01 -2.96
N GLN A 405 4.85 -2.18 -3.67
CA GLN A 405 5.86 -1.12 -3.69
C GLN A 405 5.38 0.13 -4.47
N PHE A 406 4.48 -0.10 -5.41
CA PHE A 406 3.88 0.88 -6.30
C PHE A 406 2.48 0.42 -6.68
N ALA A 407 1.64 1.35 -7.14
CA ALA A 407 0.29 1.03 -7.62
C ALA A 407 0.31 0.26 -8.94
N PHE A 408 -0.56 -0.75 -9.02
CA PHE A 408 -0.90 -1.39 -10.28
C PHE A 408 -2.06 -0.65 -10.96
N PRO A 409 -2.33 -0.93 -12.25
CA PRO A 409 -3.49 -0.38 -12.92
C PRO A 409 -4.81 -0.96 -12.38
N THR A 410 -5.85 -0.13 -12.29
CA THR A 410 -7.24 -0.62 -12.16
C THR A 410 -7.73 -1.07 -13.54
N VAL A 411 -8.34 -2.25 -13.65
CA VAL A 411 -8.78 -2.86 -14.92
C VAL A 411 -10.30 -2.90 -15.01
N ILE A 412 -10.88 -2.19 -15.99
CA ILE A 412 -12.34 -2.12 -16.16
C ILE A 412 -12.89 -3.46 -16.68
N THR A 413 -13.91 -3.99 -16.00
CA THR A 413 -14.57 -5.24 -16.38
C THR A 413 -16.02 -5.07 -16.81
N HIS A 414 -16.69 -4.00 -16.36
CA HIS A 414 -18.12 -3.76 -16.65
C HIS A 414 -18.39 -2.35 -17.24
N PRO A 415 -17.92 -2.06 -18.48
CA PRO A 415 -17.97 -0.72 -19.06
C PRO A 415 -19.39 -0.17 -19.33
N GLY A 416 -20.40 -1.05 -19.43
CA GLY A 416 -21.80 -0.66 -19.64
C GLY A 416 -22.54 -0.17 -18.38
N HIS A 417 -21.91 -0.25 -17.21
CA HIS A 417 -22.52 0.18 -15.96
C HIS A 417 -22.61 1.71 -15.89
N TRP A 418 -23.71 2.25 -15.35
CA TRP A 418 -23.99 3.70 -15.31
C TRP A 418 -22.88 4.53 -14.66
N ALA A 419 -22.16 3.96 -13.68
CA ALA A 419 -21.04 4.63 -13.03
C ALA A 419 -19.89 4.94 -14.01
N LEU A 420 -19.81 4.27 -15.15
CA LEU A 420 -18.80 4.50 -16.19
C LEU A 420 -19.31 5.31 -17.38
N GLU A 421 -20.55 5.81 -17.34
CA GLU A 421 -21.13 6.59 -18.44
C GLU A 421 -20.32 7.86 -18.73
N GLY A 422 -20.03 8.11 -20.01
CA GLY A 422 -19.25 9.26 -20.46
C GLY A 422 -17.75 9.17 -20.22
N THR A 423 -17.23 8.07 -19.67
CA THR A 423 -15.78 7.84 -19.50
C THR A 423 -15.08 7.45 -20.80
N GLY A 424 -15.82 6.82 -21.72
CA GLY A 424 -15.27 6.18 -22.92
C GLY A 424 -14.53 4.86 -22.66
N LEU A 425 -14.38 4.45 -21.39
CA LEU A 425 -13.66 3.24 -21.01
C LEU A 425 -14.36 1.98 -21.54
N GLN A 426 -13.58 1.07 -22.10
CA GLN A 426 -14.00 -0.24 -22.57
C GLN A 426 -13.54 -1.35 -21.60
N LYS A 427 -14.04 -2.57 -21.82
CA LYS A 427 -13.59 -3.74 -21.06
C LYS A 427 -12.09 -3.97 -21.34
N GLY A 428 -11.30 -4.05 -20.28
CA GLY A 428 -9.83 -4.16 -20.34
C GLY A 428 -9.11 -2.81 -20.40
N ASP A 429 -9.80 -1.68 -20.53
CA ASP A 429 -9.14 -0.39 -20.34
C ASP A 429 -8.66 -0.24 -18.90
N THR A 430 -7.56 0.49 -18.74
CA THR A 430 -6.93 0.69 -17.43
C THR A 430 -6.94 2.16 -17.00
N LEU A 431 -7.10 2.35 -15.69
CA LEU A 431 -6.67 3.57 -15.01
C LEU A 431 -5.29 3.30 -14.41
N TRP A 432 -4.30 4.12 -14.77
CA TRP A 432 -2.90 3.85 -14.48
C TRP A 432 -2.50 4.31 -13.07
N MET A 433 -1.77 3.46 -12.33
CA MET A 433 -1.30 3.70 -10.96
C MET A 433 -2.41 4.08 -9.96
N THR A 434 -3.53 3.35 -9.99
CA THR A 434 -4.70 3.63 -9.14
C THR A 434 -5.00 2.54 -8.13
N ASN A 435 -4.34 1.39 -8.25
CA ASN A 435 -4.59 0.20 -7.44
C ASN A 435 -3.35 -0.19 -6.62
N GLY A 436 -3.06 0.57 -5.58
CA GLY A 436 -2.03 0.35 -4.55
C GLY A 436 -2.15 1.48 -3.53
N TYR A 437 -1.23 1.74 -2.60
CA TYR A 437 -0.25 0.87 -1.96
C TYR A 437 -0.92 -0.37 -1.35
N GLU A 438 -2.11 -0.18 -0.78
CA GLU A 438 -2.95 -1.23 -0.22
C GLU A 438 -4.22 -1.42 -1.04
N GLN A 439 -4.84 -2.59 -0.89
CA GLN A 439 -5.95 -2.99 -1.74
C GLN A 439 -7.06 -3.67 -0.95
N ASP A 440 -8.30 -3.32 -1.28
CA ASP A 440 -9.49 -3.96 -0.77
C ASP A 440 -10.03 -4.96 -1.79
N ALA A 441 -10.53 -6.08 -1.29
CA ALA A 441 -11.13 -7.13 -2.12
C ALA A 441 -12.52 -7.52 -1.60
N ILE A 442 -13.33 -8.08 -2.49
CA ILE A 442 -14.52 -8.83 -2.09
C ILE A 442 -14.07 -10.10 -1.36
N VAL A 443 -14.74 -10.42 -0.25
CA VAL A 443 -14.43 -11.57 0.58
C VAL A 443 -15.66 -12.41 0.85
N SER A 444 -15.46 -13.72 1.02
CA SER A 444 -16.52 -14.70 1.30
C SER A 444 -16.61 -15.03 2.79
N ASN A 445 -16.92 -14.02 3.62
CA ASN A 445 -17.03 -14.17 5.08
C ASN A 445 -18.49 -14.17 5.60
N GLY A 446 -19.48 -14.20 4.71
CA GLY A 446 -20.90 -14.12 5.04
C GLY A 446 -21.40 -12.74 5.49
N GLN A 447 -20.53 -11.71 5.49
CA GLN A 447 -20.86 -10.34 5.92
C GLN A 447 -20.84 -9.34 4.75
N THR A 448 -20.55 -9.79 3.52
CA THR A 448 -20.66 -8.94 2.32
C THR A 448 -22.13 -8.66 2.04
N PRO A 449 -22.57 -7.38 2.00
CA PRO A 449 -23.96 -7.04 1.72
C PRO A 449 -24.41 -7.55 0.33
N PRO A 450 -25.71 -7.82 0.14
CA PRO A 450 -26.24 -8.11 -1.19
C PRO A 450 -26.14 -6.88 -2.11
N GLY A 451 -26.15 -7.09 -3.42
CA GLY A 451 -26.17 -6.00 -4.41
C GLY A 451 -24.84 -5.26 -4.58
N VAL A 452 -23.71 -5.88 -4.21
CA VAL A 452 -22.38 -5.39 -4.55
C VAL A 452 -22.11 -5.66 -6.04
N GLU A 453 -22.01 -4.59 -6.83
CA GLU A 453 -21.73 -4.63 -8.26
C GLU A 453 -20.26 -4.30 -8.52
N VAL A 454 -19.56 -5.17 -9.26
CA VAL A 454 -18.14 -4.98 -9.61
C VAL A 454 -18.01 -4.17 -10.89
N LEU A 455 -17.22 -3.09 -10.84
CA LEU A 455 -16.92 -2.20 -11.96
C LEU A 455 -15.56 -2.53 -12.60
N ALA A 456 -14.61 -2.91 -11.75
CA ALA A 456 -13.25 -3.26 -12.11
C ALA A 456 -12.76 -4.43 -11.27
N ASP A 457 -11.99 -5.33 -11.88
CA ASP A 457 -11.35 -6.48 -11.22
C ASP A 457 -9.88 -6.52 -11.63
N SER A 458 -9.01 -6.15 -10.70
CA SER A 458 -7.66 -5.69 -11.01
C SER A 458 -6.63 -6.65 -10.40
N PRO A 459 -5.87 -7.41 -11.21
CA PRO A 459 -4.86 -8.30 -10.68
C PRO A 459 -3.69 -7.50 -10.11
N SER A 460 -3.02 -8.06 -9.10
CA SER A 460 -1.87 -7.47 -8.44
C SER A 460 -0.91 -8.53 -7.90
N LEU A 461 0.34 -8.11 -7.69
CA LEU A 461 1.38 -8.90 -7.03
C LEU A 461 1.88 -8.14 -5.82
N SER A 462 1.70 -8.67 -4.62
CA SER A 462 2.20 -8.05 -3.40
C SER A 462 3.73 -7.96 -3.39
N LEU A 463 4.27 -7.20 -2.44
CA LEU A 463 5.69 -7.13 -2.10
C LEU A 463 6.32 -8.50 -1.77
N GLN A 464 5.52 -9.48 -1.40
CA GLN A 464 5.92 -10.87 -1.13
C GLN A 464 5.65 -11.80 -2.32
N GLY A 465 5.32 -11.23 -3.48
CA GLY A 465 5.00 -11.97 -4.70
C GLY A 465 3.65 -12.68 -4.64
N ALA A 466 2.84 -12.45 -3.61
CA ALA A 466 1.51 -13.05 -3.49
C ALA A 466 0.57 -12.44 -4.52
N PHE A 467 -0.05 -13.30 -5.33
CA PHE A 467 -0.98 -12.88 -6.36
C PHE A 467 -2.41 -12.75 -5.82
N GLY A 468 -3.14 -11.75 -6.32
CA GLY A 468 -4.60 -11.82 -6.36
C GLY A 468 -5.20 -10.54 -6.90
N PHE A 469 -6.35 -10.13 -6.37
CA PHE A 469 -7.18 -9.10 -6.98
C PHE A 469 -7.61 -8.02 -5.99
N SER A 470 -7.89 -6.86 -6.55
CA SER A 470 -8.60 -5.73 -5.95
C SER A 470 -9.84 -5.42 -6.78
N GLN A 471 -10.94 -5.06 -6.12
CA GLN A 471 -12.19 -4.73 -6.80
C GLN A 471 -12.64 -3.29 -6.53
N MET A 472 -13.00 -2.61 -7.62
CA MET A 472 -13.83 -1.41 -7.55
C MET A 472 -15.29 -1.83 -7.56
N VAL A 473 -16.05 -1.38 -6.56
CA VAL A 473 -17.44 -1.78 -6.40
C VAL A 473 -18.35 -0.60 -6.14
N VAL A 474 -19.62 -0.77 -6.48
CA VAL A 474 -20.72 0.09 -6.06
C VAL A 474 -21.89 -0.76 -5.59
N ARG A 475 -22.60 -0.29 -4.58
CA ARG A 475 -23.84 -0.90 -4.09
C ARG A 475 -24.84 0.17 -3.68
N GLN A 476 -26.11 -0.22 -3.59
CA GLN A 476 -27.18 0.62 -3.07
C GLN A 476 -27.74 0.03 -1.77
N GLN A 477 -28.07 0.88 -0.81
CA GLN A 477 -28.80 0.51 0.41
C GLN A 477 -29.85 1.58 0.71
N GLY A 478 -31.13 1.24 0.52
CA GLY A 478 -32.19 2.25 0.53
C GLY A 478 -31.91 3.32 -0.54
N THR A 479 -31.80 4.58 -0.12
CA THR A 479 -31.41 5.70 -1.01
C THR A 479 -29.91 5.98 -1.02
N ALA A 480 -29.12 5.35 -0.15
CA ALA A 480 -27.67 5.54 -0.08
C ALA A 480 -26.95 4.75 -1.18
N TRP A 481 -25.97 5.39 -1.81
CA TRP A 481 -24.98 4.74 -2.67
C TRP A 481 -23.67 4.58 -1.91
N ILE A 482 -23.07 3.39 -1.98
CA ILE A 482 -21.79 3.10 -1.38
C ILE A 482 -20.84 2.69 -2.50
N PHE A 483 -19.79 3.47 -2.71
CA PHE A 483 -18.75 3.22 -3.69
C PHE A 483 -17.42 2.98 -3.00
N SER A 484 -16.67 1.98 -3.46
CA SER A 484 -15.31 1.70 -3.02
C SER A 484 -14.41 1.52 -4.23
N SER A 485 -13.32 2.29 -4.28
CA SER A 485 -12.39 2.31 -5.41
C SER A 485 -11.49 1.07 -5.52
N GLY A 486 -11.18 0.43 -4.39
CA GLY A 486 -10.35 -0.77 -4.28
C GLY A 486 -8.88 -0.51 -3.91
N GLY A 487 -8.36 0.72 -3.98
CA GLY A 487 -6.96 1.01 -3.66
C GLY A 487 -6.74 2.43 -3.12
N ILE A 488 -5.73 2.61 -2.25
CA ILE A 488 -5.36 3.91 -1.64
C ILE A 488 -5.09 4.99 -2.70
N ASP A 489 -4.32 4.63 -3.73
CA ASP A 489 -3.81 5.54 -4.75
C ASP A 489 -4.89 5.97 -5.75
N PHE A 490 -6.10 5.41 -5.69
CA PHE A 490 -7.18 5.79 -6.59
C PHE A 490 -7.52 7.28 -6.47
N VAL A 491 -7.43 7.86 -5.27
CA VAL A 491 -7.67 9.29 -5.05
C VAL A 491 -6.78 10.19 -5.93
N GLN A 492 -5.62 9.70 -6.38
CA GLN A 492 -4.71 10.44 -7.27
C GLN A 492 -5.31 10.71 -8.66
N VAL A 493 -6.31 9.95 -9.11
CA VAL A 493 -6.95 10.16 -10.42
C VAL A 493 -7.69 11.50 -10.50
N LEU A 494 -8.04 12.09 -9.36
CA LEU A 494 -8.86 13.30 -9.32
C LEU A 494 -8.05 14.54 -9.71
N ALA A 495 -6.89 14.73 -9.08
CA ALA A 495 -6.01 15.89 -9.33
C ALA A 495 -4.53 15.63 -9.00
N GLY A 496 -4.12 14.35 -8.90
CA GLY A 496 -2.74 13.97 -8.64
C GLY A 496 -1.81 14.34 -9.80
N THR A 497 -0.61 14.83 -9.48
CA THR A 497 0.31 15.37 -10.50
C THR A 497 0.80 14.35 -11.53
N GLN A 498 0.82 13.06 -11.19
CA GLN A 498 1.28 11.98 -12.06
C GLN A 498 0.14 11.12 -12.62
N ALA A 499 -0.91 10.87 -11.83
CA ALA A 499 -1.93 9.88 -12.15
C ALA A 499 -3.34 10.48 -12.38
N ALA A 500 -3.49 11.81 -12.40
CA ALA A 500 -4.78 12.44 -12.72
C ALA A 500 -5.32 11.88 -14.05
N ASP A 501 -6.57 11.42 -14.06
CA ASP A 501 -7.21 10.86 -15.24
C ASP A 501 -8.67 11.33 -15.28
N PRO A 502 -9.06 12.15 -16.27
CA PRO A 502 -10.44 12.62 -16.41
C PRO A 502 -11.48 11.51 -16.45
N ARG A 503 -11.11 10.31 -16.92
CA ARG A 503 -12.00 9.14 -16.97
C ARG A 503 -12.28 8.61 -15.57
N GLY A 504 -11.27 8.53 -14.71
CA GLY A 504 -11.43 8.16 -13.29
C GLY A 504 -12.23 9.20 -12.52
N ALA A 505 -11.94 10.49 -12.74
CA ALA A 505 -12.72 11.58 -12.17
C ALA A 505 -14.20 11.56 -12.61
N ARG A 506 -14.48 11.16 -13.86
CA ARG A 506 -15.85 10.98 -14.36
C ARG A 506 -16.59 9.85 -13.62
N ILE A 507 -15.92 8.75 -13.28
CA ILE A 507 -16.54 7.68 -12.47
C ILE A 507 -16.98 8.22 -11.11
N VAL A 508 -16.10 8.94 -10.42
CA VAL A 508 -16.40 9.54 -9.12
C VAL A 508 -17.54 10.56 -9.23
N ALA A 509 -17.55 11.40 -10.28
CA ALA A 509 -18.63 12.33 -10.54
C ALA A 509 -19.97 11.62 -10.78
N ASN A 510 -20.00 10.56 -11.58
CA ASN A 510 -21.23 9.81 -11.85
C ASN A 510 -21.86 9.30 -10.55
N VAL A 511 -21.05 8.70 -9.66
CA VAL A 511 -21.51 8.23 -8.35
C VAL A 511 -21.97 9.39 -7.46
N LEU A 512 -21.16 10.45 -7.37
CA LEU A 512 -21.45 11.63 -6.56
C LEU A 512 -22.78 12.28 -6.96
N TYR A 513 -22.95 12.65 -8.23
CA TYR A 513 -24.16 13.35 -8.68
C TYR A 513 -25.40 12.47 -8.60
N ARG A 514 -25.27 11.14 -8.79
CA ARG A 514 -26.35 10.20 -8.53
C ARG A 514 -26.74 10.17 -7.05
N ALA A 515 -25.77 10.16 -6.14
CA ALA A 515 -26.01 10.26 -4.70
C ALA A 515 -26.65 11.60 -4.28
N LEU A 516 -26.37 12.68 -5.01
CA LEU A 516 -27.00 13.98 -4.81
C LEU A 516 -28.41 14.10 -5.42
N GLY A 517 -28.82 13.13 -6.25
CA GLY A 517 -30.07 13.18 -7.01
C GLY A 517 -30.05 14.23 -8.12
N ARG A 518 -28.89 14.46 -8.76
CA ARG A 518 -28.65 15.49 -9.77
C ARG A 518 -28.07 14.90 -11.06
N PRO A 519 -28.30 15.53 -12.23
CA PRO A 519 -27.57 15.17 -13.44
C PRO A 519 -26.08 15.47 -13.27
N VAL A 520 -25.23 14.65 -13.90
CA VAL A 520 -23.78 14.87 -13.94
C VAL A 520 -23.49 16.01 -14.93
N PRO A 521 -22.77 17.07 -14.55
CA PRO A 521 -22.35 18.12 -15.49
C PRO A 521 -21.57 17.55 -16.67
N GLY A 522 -21.76 18.14 -17.86
CA GLY A 522 -21.02 17.76 -19.07
C GLY A 522 -19.60 18.33 -19.11
N ASP A 523 -19.36 19.40 -18.35
CA ASP A 523 -18.18 20.27 -18.35
C ASP A 523 -17.41 20.20 -17.01
N LEU A 524 -17.23 18.99 -16.48
CA LEU A 524 -16.42 18.78 -15.28
C LEU A 524 -15.01 19.36 -15.46
N VAL A 525 -14.52 20.09 -14.44
CA VAL A 525 -13.14 20.54 -14.43
C VAL A 525 -12.24 19.31 -14.33
N SER A 526 -11.34 19.16 -15.30
CA SER A 526 -10.50 17.98 -15.43
C SER A 526 -9.03 18.32 -15.21
N PHE A 527 -8.37 17.44 -14.47
CA PHE A 527 -6.92 17.44 -14.31
C PHE A 527 -6.36 16.36 -15.21
N ARG A 528 -5.21 16.62 -15.81
CA ARG A 528 -4.55 15.69 -16.72
C ARG A 528 -3.12 15.45 -16.25
N PRO A 529 -2.58 14.24 -16.45
CA PRO A 529 -1.20 13.96 -16.13
C PRO A 529 -0.32 14.56 -17.22
N ARG A 530 0.99 14.36 -17.09
CA ARG A 530 1.92 14.57 -18.21
C ARG A 530 1.55 13.59 -19.34
N GLU A 531 1.54 14.07 -20.59
CA GLU A 531 1.25 13.26 -21.78
C GLU A 531 2.07 11.94 -21.79
N PRO A 532 1.44 10.78 -22.06
CA PRO A 532 2.13 9.50 -22.11
C PRO A 532 3.24 9.52 -23.17
N VAL A 533 4.44 9.05 -22.80
CA VAL A 533 5.55 8.90 -23.76
C VAL A 533 5.32 7.63 -24.58
N ALA A 534 5.28 7.75 -25.91
CA ALA A 534 5.17 6.58 -26.78
C ALA A 534 6.37 5.62 -26.56
N PRO A 535 6.14 4.29 -26.51
CA PRO A 535 7.22 3.33 -26.36
C PRO A 535 8.23 3.45 -27.51
N ARG A 536 9.51 3.29 -27.18
CA ARG A 536 10.62 3.28 -28.13
C ARG A 536 11.18 1.87 -28.23
N GLY A 537 11.51 1.45 -29.45
CA GLY A 537 12.17 0.17 -29.70
C GLY A 537 13.69 0.24 -29.48
N PRO A 538 14.45 -0.78 -29.92
CA PRO A 538 14.00 -1.88 -30.78
C PRO A 538 13.03 -2.82 -30.07
N PHE A 539 11.93 -3.14 -30.74
CA PHE A 539 10.93 -4.08 -30.26
C PHE A 539 11.30 -5.51 -30.64
N ALA A 540 10.89 -6.47 -29.83
CA ALA A 540 10.99 -7.88 -30.14
C ALA A 540 10.26 -8.20 -31.46
N SER A 541 10.86 -9.06 -32.27
CA SER A 541 10.28 -9.50 -33.54
C SER A 541 9.00 -10.32 -33.36
N ARG A 542 8.87 -11.06 -32.25
CA ARG A 542 7.69 -11.88 -31.97
C ARG A 542 7.52 -12.19 -30.49
N VAL A 543 6.27 -12.22 -30.04
CA VAL A 543 5.77 -12.67 -28.76
C VAL A 543 4.69 -13.71 -29.02
N PHE A 544 4.75 -14.85 -28.34
CA PHE A 544 3.72 -15.88 -28.45
C PHE A 544 3.52 -16.65 -27.14
N THR A 545 2.33 -17.22 -26.97
CA THR A 545 2.01 -18.08 -25.83
C THR A 545 2.61 -19.47 -25.99
N VAL A 546 3.26 -19.96 -24.93
CA VAL A 546 3.91 -21.28 -24.86
C VAL A 546 3.01 -22.29 -24.17
N ALA A 547 2.38 -21.89 -23.07
CA ALA A 547 1.49 -22.75 -22.28
C ALA A 547 0.50 -21.93 -21.46
N GLY A 548 -0.60 -22.58 -21.07
CA GLY A 548 -1.73 -21.97 -20.38
C GLY A 548 -2.74 -21.37 -21.36
N GLN A 549 -3.86 -20.90 -20.82
CA GLN A 549 -4.93 -20.27 -21.59
C GLN A 549 -5.36 -18.96 -20.93
N ALA A 550 -5.41 -17.90 -21.74
CA ALA A 550 -5.76 -16.59 -21.23
C ALA A 550 -7.17 -16.61 -20.60
N GLY A 551 -7.29 -16.04 -19.40
CA GLY A 551 -8.55 -16.01 -18.65
C GLY A 551 -8.89 -17.32 -17.92
N MET A 552 -8.16 -18.42 -18.19
CA MET A 552 -8.34 -19.71 -17.52
C MET A 552 -7.23 -19.90 -16.49
N ARG A 553 -7.50 -19.48 -15.25
CA ARG A 553 -6.60 -19.68 -14.11
C ARG A 553 -7.04 -20.83 -13.24
N GLY A 554 -6.08 -21.63 -12.79
CA GLY A 554 -6.37 -22.77 -11.93
C GLY A 554 -5.12 -23.54 -11.51
N ASN A 555 -5.31 -24.59 -10.72
CA ASN A 555 -4.25 -25.50 -10.32
C ASN A 555 -4.54 -26.90 -10.90
N ILE A 556 -4.56 -27.00 -12.23
CA ILE A 556 -4.98 -28.21 -12.94
C ILE A 556 -3.83 -28.73 -13.78
N ASP A 557 -3.49 -29.99 -13.60
CA ASP A 557 -2.53 -30.69 -14.45
C ASP A 557 -3.23 -31.24 -15.69
N GLY A 558 -2.54 -31.26 -16.82
CA GLY A 558 -3.13 -31.76 -18.06
C GLY A 558 -2.22 -31.61 -19.27
N PRO A 559 -2.59 -32.25 -20.40
CA PRO A 559 -1.95 -32.00 -21.68
C PRO A 559 -2.12 -30.53 -22.11
N ASP A 560 -1.48 -30.18 -23.22
CA ASP A 560 -1.58 -28.85 -23.80
C ASP A 560 -3.02 -28.39 -23.97
N GLY A 561 -3.27 -27.11 -23.69
CA GLY A 561 -4.60 -26.51 -23.75
C GLY A 561 -5.60 -27.01 -22.69
N THR A 562 -5.23 -27.88 -21.75
CA THR A 562 -6.12 -28.25 -20.63
C THR A 562 -5.47 -28.05 -19.26
N GLY A 563 -4.14 -28.15 -19.19
CA GLY A 563 -3.39 -27.74 -18.01
C GLY A 563 -3.55 -26.25 -17.71
N GLN A 564 -3.68 -25.90 -16.43
CA GLN A 564 -3.86 -24.52 -15.97
C GLN A 564 -2.81 -24.14 -14.92
N MET A 565 -2.34 -22.90 -15.07
CA MET A 565 -1.56 -22.19 -14.07
C MET A 565 -2.45 -21.21 -13.33
N GLY A 566 -2.11 -20.92 -12.08
CA GLY A 566 -2.73 -19.90 -11.27
C GLY A 566 -2.10 -18.56 -11.62
N ALA A 567 -0.91 -18.28 -11.10
CA ALA A 567 -0.16 -17.07 -11.39
C ALA A 567 1.34 -17.40 -11.45
N PRO A 568 1.87 -17.76 -12.63
CA PRO A 568 3.29 -18.04 -12.78
C PRO A 568 4.06 -16.73 -12.54
N VAL A 569 4.92 -16.70 -11.53
CA VAL A 569 5.71 -15.52 -11.14
C VAL A 569 7.20 -15.68 -11.41
N ALA A 570 7.67 -16.91 -11.61
CA ALA A 570 9.03 -17.19 -12.02
C ALA A 570 9.07 -18.36 -13.01
N VAL A 571 10.08 -18.38 -13.89
CA VAL A 571 10.29 -19.42 -14.88
C VAL A 571 11.78 -19.77 -14.97
N ALA A 572 12.10 -21.04 -15.21
CA ALA A 572 13.42 -21.49 -15.63
C ALA A 572 13.31 -22.49 -16.80
N VAL A 573 14.33 -22.51 -17.66
CA VAL A 573 14.43 -23.44 -18.80
C VAL A 573 15.16 -24.70 -18.33
N LEU A 574 14.65 -25.88 -18.69
CA LEU A 574 15.29 -27.16 -18.37
C LEU A 574 16.29 -27.60 -19.45
N PRO A 575 17.39 -28.29 -19.09
CA PRO A 575 18.44 -28.71 -20.04
C PRO A 575 17.96 -29.69 -21.13
N GLY A 576 16.90 -30.47 -20.85
CA GLY A 576 16.27 -31.38 -21.83
C GLY A 576 15.13 -30.76 -22.64
N GLY A 577 14.95 -29.43 -22.55
CA GLY A 577 13.78 -28.73 -23.08
C GLY A 577 12.61 -28.68 -22.09
N GLY A 578 11.69 -27.76 -22.37
CA GLY A 578 10.58 -27.44 -21.46
C GLY A 578 11.00 -26.47 -20.36
N TRP A 579 10.09 -26.26 -19.41
CA TRP A 579 10.21 -25.23 -18.40
C TRP A 579 9.75 -25.72 -17.04
N VAL A 580 10.16 -25.01 -16.01
CA VAL A 580 9.53 -25.05 -14.70
C VAL A 580 9.11 -23.65 -14.31
N VAL A 581 7.96 -23.53 -13.67
CA VAL A 581 7.41 -22.26 -13.22
C VAL A 581 7.07 -22.35 -11.73
N ALA A 582 7.37 -21.28 -10.99
CA ALA A 582 6.83 -21.08 -9.65
C ALA A 582 5.48 -20.37 -9.78
N ASP A 583 4.44 -20.97 -9.22
CA ASP A 583 3.06 -20.49 -9.29
C ASP A 583 2.65 -19.90 -7.94
N ALA A 584 2.51 -18.58 -7.87
CA ALA A 584 2.25 -17.86 -6.64
C ALA A 584 0.84 -18.08 -6.10
N LEU A 585 -0.15 -18.28 -6.98
CA LEU A 585 -1.53 -18.51 -6.55
C LEU A 585 -1.72 -19.96 -6.08
N ALA A 586 -1.06 -20.91 -6.73
CA ALA A 586 -1.11 -22.32 -6.36
C ALA A 586 -0.10 -22.71 -5.25
N ASN A 587 0.83 -21.81 -4.90
CA ASN A 587 1.94 -22.09 -3.96
C ASN A 587 2.67 -23.40 -4.31
N SER A 588 2.99 -23.56 -5.59
CA SER A 588 3.52 -24.80 -6.17
C SER A 588 4.55 -24.55 -7.27
N VAL A 589 5.29 -25.59 -7.66
CA VAL A 589 6.07 -25.60 -8.90
C VAL A 589 5.38 -26.48 -9.92
N LYS A 590 5.28 -25.98 -11.14
CA LYS A 590 4.76 -26.72 -12.28
C LYS A 590 5.85 -26.92 -13.31
N ARG A 591 5.94 -28.13 -13.85
CA ARG A 591 6.75 -28.45 -15.04
C ARG A 591 5.88 -28.33 -16.27
N VAL A 592 6.39 -27.63 -17.28
CA VAL A 592 5.75 -27.44 -18.58
C VAL A 592 6.60 -28.16 -19.63
N SER A 593 6.02 -29.12 -20.34
CA SER A 593 6.72 -29.84 -21.41
C SER A 593 6.94 -28.94 -22.63
N PRO A 594 7.86 -29.28 -23.55
CA PRO A 594 7.99 -28.56 -24.83
C PRO A 594 6.71 -28.50 -25.66
N LEU A 595 5.76 -29.41 -25.41
CA LEU A 595 4.47 -29.46 -26.07
C LEU A 595 3.38 -28.69 -25.31
N GLY A 596 3.67 -28.05 -24.17
CA GLY A 596 2.71 -27.25 -23.41
C GLY A 596 1.97 -28.00 -22.29
N ALA A 597 2.20 -29.31 -22.13
CA ALA A 597 1.59 -30.08 -21.02
C ALA A 597 2.10 -29.62 -19.66
N ILE A 598 1.20 -29.47 -18.68
CA ILE A 598 1.47 -28.90 -17.36
C ILE A 598 1.29 -29.98 -16.29
N HIS A 599 2.31 -30.14 -15.43
CA HIS A 599 2.29 -31.07 -14.31
C HIS A 599 2.83 -30.41 -13.05
N THR A 600 2.13 -30.55 -11.93
CA THR A 600 2.56 -30.05 -10.63
C THR A 600 3.59 -31.00 -10.04
N VAL A 601 4.78 -30.49 -9.71
CA VAL A 601 5.94 -31.30 -9.28
C VAL A 601 6.41 -30.97 -7.86
N LEU A 602 5.94 -29.87 -7.28
CA LEU A 602 6.19 -29.52 -5.89
C LEU A 602 5.01 -28.71 -5.34
N THR A 603 4.54 -29.03 -4.15
CA THR A 603 3.49 -28.30 -3.42
C THR A 603 3.95 -27.94 -2.01
N GLY A 604 3.12 -27.22 -1.25
CA GLY A 604 3.42 -26.87 0.14
C GLY A 604 4.47 -25.76 0.29
N LEU A 605 4.63 -24.93 -0.75
CA LEU A 605 5.43 -23.70 -0.66
C LEU A 605 4.60 -22.59 -0.01
N ASN A 606 5.28 -21.50 0.34
CA ASN A 606 4.65 -20.29 0.85
C ASN A 606 5.25 -19.07 0.16
N GLY A 607 4.48 -18.45 -0.74
CA GLY A 607 4.89 -17.27 -1.51
C GLY A 607 6.15 -17.51 -2.35
N PRO A 608 6.20 -18.50 -3.27
CA PRO A 608 7.41 -18.76 -4.03
C PRO A 608 7.65 -17.67 -5.09
N MET A 609 8.82 -17.01 -5.05
CA MET A 609 9.10 -15.83 -5.89
C MET A 609 10.18 -16.05 -6.95
N GLY A 610 11.02 -17.07 -6.80
CA GLY A 610 12.16 -17.30 -7.68
C GLY A 610 12.38 -18.77 -7.99
N ILE A 611 12.86 -19.06 -9.20
CA ILE A 611 13.17 -20.42 -9.63
C ILE A 611 14.40 -20.40 -10.55
N ALA A 612 15.27 -21.39 -10.44
CA ALA A 612 16.40 -21.59 -11.33
C ALA A 612 16.63 -23.09 -11.54
N ALA A 613 17.11 -23.48 -12.72
CA ALA A 613 17.44 -24.87 -13.02
C ALA A 613 18.91 -25.00 -13.43
N ASP A 614 19.60 -26.02 -12.94
CA ASP A 614 20.98 -26.30 -13.31
C ASP A 614 21.08 -27.22 -14.54
N ALA A 615 22.31 -27.43 -15.02
CA ALA A 615 22.59 -28.28 -16.19
C ALA A 615 22.29 -29.77 -15.96
N TRP A 616 22.17 -30.22 -14.71
CA TRP A 616 21.81 -31.60 -14.34
C TRP A 616 20.29 -31.78 -14.19
N GLY A 617 19.51 -30.70 -14.31
CA GLY A 617 18.06 -30.70 -14.18
C GLY A 617 17.55 -30.58 -12.74
N ASN A 618 18.41 -30.27 -11.76
CA ASN A 618 17.91 -29.87 -10.45
C ASN A 618 17.25 -28.50 -10.55
N VAL A 619 16.17 -28.33 -9.80
CA VAL A 619 15.39 -27.09 -9.74
C VAL A 619 15.49 -26.51 -8.34
N TYR A 620 15.95 -25.27 -8.26
CA TYR A 620 16.04 -24.49 -7.03
C TYR A 620 14.89 -23.49 -6.99
N VAL A 621 14.21 -23.42 -5.85
CA VAL A 621 13.01 -22.60 -5.68
C VAL A 621 13.18 -21.77 -4.42
N ALA A 622 12.97 -20.46 -4.52
CA ALA A 622 12.88 -19.60 -3.36
C ALA A 622 11.49 -19.77 -2.72
N ASP A 623 11.45 -20.44 -1.57
CA ASP A 623 10.25 -20.61 -0.75
C ASP A 623 10.19 -19.43 0.23
N SER A 624 9.81 -18.28 -0.31
CA SER A 624 10.22 -16.96 0.18
C SER A 624 9.71 -16.66 1.58
N ASP A 625 8.42 -16.89 1.84
CA ASP A 625 7.83 -16.65 3.16
C ASP A 625 8.16 -17.77 4.16
N ASN A 626 8.74 -18.88 3.69
CA ASN A 626 9.39 -19.87 4.54
C ASN A 626 10.90 -19.58 4.74
N HIS A 627 11.45 -18.53 4.12
CA HIS A 627 12.82 -18.06 4.30
C HIS A 627 13.91 -19.09 3.93
N CYS A 628 13.64 -19.95 2.95
CA CYS A 628 14.57 -20.99 2.53
C CYS A 628 14.57 -21.21 1.02
N ILE A 629 15.61 -21.90 0.53
CA ILE A 629 15.69 -22.39 -0.84
C ILE A 629 15.37 -23.87 -0.84
N ARG A 630 14.40 -24.30 -1.64
CA ARG A 630 14.11 -25.72 -1.92
C ARG A 630 14.95 -26.20 -3.10
N ARG A 631 15.34 -27.47 -3.10
CA ARG A 631 15.87 -28.17 -4.28
C ARG A 631 14.98 -29.36 -4.61
N LEU A 632 14.51 -29.42 -5.83
CA LEU A 632 13.85 -30.57 -6.45
C LEU A 632 14.85 -31.23 -7.40
N SER A 633 15.15 -32.50 -7.16
CA SER A 633 16.06 -33.27 -8.01
C SER A 633 15.29 -33.89 -9.18
N PRO A 634 15.94 -34.31 -10.29
CA PRO A 634 15.26 -34.87 -11.46
C PRO A 634 14.39 -36.11 -11.19
N ASP A 635 14.68 -36.83 -10.11
CA ASP A 635 13.90 -37.99 -9.63
C ASP A 635 12.60 -37.62 -8.90
N GLY A 636 12.34 -36.31 -8.71
CA GLY A 636 11.18 -35.80 -7.99
C GLY A 636 11.42 -35.55 -6.49
N THR A 637 12.63 -35.81 -5.98
CA THR A 637 12.93 -35.61 -4.54
C THR A 637 13.11 -34.14 -4.20
N ALA A 638 12.23 -33.60 -3.35
CA ALA A 638 12.29 -32.22 -2.85
C ALA A 638 12.87 -32.14 -1.44
N THR A 639 13.80 -31.21 -1.22
CA THR A 639 14.42 -30.96 0.09
C THR A 639 14.59 -29.46 0.35
N VAL A 640 14.71 -29.06 1.62
CA VAL A 640 15.33 -27.76 1.93
C VAL A 640 16.78 -27.86 1.50
N PHE A 641 17.26 -26.97 0.65
CA PHE A 641 18.64 -26.96 0.19
C PHE A 641 19.49 -26.04 1.06
N ALA A 642 19.08 -24.78 1.18
CA ALA A 642 19.75 -23.75 1.98
C ALA A 642 18.74 -22.93 2.80
N GLY A 643 19.18 -22.38 3.93
CA GLY A 643 18.32 -21.67 4.87
C GLY A 643 17.61 -22.59 5.87
N ALA A 644 16.77 -22.00 6.71
CA ALA A 644 15.95 -22.70 7.69
C ALA A 644 14.51 -22.20 7.63
N VAL A 645 13.57 -23.15 7.60
CA VAL A 645 12.14 -22.88 7.47
C VAL A 645 11.65 -22.03 8.64
N MET A 646 10.94 -20.94 8.35
CA MET A 646 10.37 -20.00 9.34
C MET A 646 11.41 -19.35 10.27
N ALA A 647 12.68 -19.29 9.85
CA ALA A 647 13.76 -18.66 10.60
C ALA A 647 14.43 -17.58 9.73
N PRO A 648 13.86 -16.35 9.68
CA PRO A 648 14.45 -15.28 8.89
C PRO A 648 15.79 -14.82 9.48
N GLY A 649 16.69 -14.32 8.65
CA GLY A 649 17.96 -13.72 9.07
C GLY A 649 18.96 -13.59 7.94
N GLN A 650 20.19 -13.15 8.24
CA GLN A 650 21.25 -12.89 7.24
C GLN A 650 22.57 -13.62 7.58
N THR A 651 22.51 -14.75 8.29
CA THR A 651 23.70 -15.50 8.69
C THR A 651 24.35 -16.18 7.48
N ASP A 652 25.65 -15.95 7.28
CA ASP A 652 26.51 -16.68 6.32
C ASP A 652 27.00 -18.02 6.90
N GLY A 653 27.48 -18.93 6.04
CA GLY A 653 28.02 -20.23 6.45
C GLY A 653 27.49 -21.38 5.60
N ALA A 654 27.66 -22.64 6.03
CA ALA A 654 27.15 -23.81 5.31
C ALA A 654 25.64 -23.67 5.00
N ALA A 655 25.18 -24.21 3.86
CA ALA A 655 23.81 -23.99 3.34
C ALA A 655 22.70 -24.12 4.40
N LYS A 656 22.77 -25.16 5.24
CA LYS A 656 21.77 -25.45 6.29
C LYS A 656 21.85 -24.54 7.52
N ALA A 657 23.03 -23.96 7.77
CA ALA A 657 23.26 -23.02 8.86
C ALA A 657 23.01 -21.56 8.45
N ALA A 658 23.06 -21.27 7.16
CA ALA A 658 22.75 -19.95 6.62
C ALA A 658 21.30 -19.55 6.90
N ARG A 659 21.02 -18.25 6.85
CA ARG A 659 19.67 -17.68 7.00
C ARG A 659 19.40 -16.70 5.87
N PHE A 660 18.16 -16.67 5.40
CA PHE A 660 17.63 -15.71 4.42
C PHE A 660 16.45 -14.97 5.05
N ASN A 661 16.00 -13.88 4.45
CA ASN A 661 14.75 -13.21 4.78
C ASN A 661 14.03 -12.86 3.49
N GLN A 662 12.97 -13.62 3.18
CA GLN A 662 12.24 -13.52 1.92
C GLN A 662 13.16 -13.62 0.68
N PRO A 663 13.89 -14.74 0.50
CA PRO A 663 14.66 -14.93 -0.74
C PRO A 663 13.72 -14.87 -1.94
N ALA A 664 14.12 -14.19 -3.00
CA ALA A 664 13.32 -13.94 -4.20
C ALA A 664 14.03 -14.49 -5.45
N GLY A 665 14.32 -13.65 -6.46
CA GLY A 665 14.92 -14.06 -7.71
C GLY A 665 16.21 -14.88 -7.54
N LEU A 666 16.33 -15.93 -8.35
CA LEU A 666 17.44 -16.87 -8.37
C LEU A 666 18.11 -16.86 -9.74
N ALA A 667 19.44 -16.86 -9.79
CA ALA A 667 20.18 -16.96 -11.06
C ALA A 667 21.53 -17.65 -10.86
N PHE A 668 21.99 -18.35 -11.89
CA PHE A 668 23.35 -18.90 -11.88
C PHE A 668 24.37 -17.89 -12.37
N THR A 669 25.53 -17.85 -11.72
CA THR A 669 26.73 -17.23 -12.27
C THR A 669 27.26 -18.08 -13.43
N PRO A 670 28.09 -17.51 -14.33
CA PRO A 670 28.79 -18.30 -15.34
C PRO A 670 29.67 -19.43 -14.76
N GLY A 671 30.14 -19.28 -13.52
CA GLY A 671 30.91 -20.29 -12.79
C GLY A 671 30.09 -21.41 -12.18
N GLY A 672 28.75 -21.35 -12.26
CA GLY A 672 27.85 -22.39 -11.74
C GLY A 672 27.34 -22.18 -10.31
N ASP A 673 27.72 -21.09 -9.64
CA ASP A 673 27.18 -20.76 -8.31
C ASP A 673 25.80 -20.11 -8.40
N LEU A 674 24.97 -20.34 -7.38
CA LEU A 674 23.61 -19.80 -7.32
C LEU A 674 23.61 -18.45 -6.59
N LEU A 675 23.11 -17.41 -7.26
CA LEU A 675 22.80 -16.11 -6.66
C LEU A 675 21.35 -16.09 -6.16
N VAL A 676 21.15 -15.44 -5.03
CA VAL A 676 19.85 -15.25 -4.38
C VAL A 676 19.66 -13.77 -4.09
N ALA A 677 18.59 -13.17 -4.61
CA ALA A 677 18.14 -11.87 -4.15
C ALA A 677 17.47 -12.04 -2.78
N ASP A 678 18.16 -11.66 -1.70
CA ASP A 678 17.68 -11.82 -0.32
C ASP A 678 16.89 -10.56 0.06
N LEU A 679 15.68 -10.48 -0.47
CA LEU A 679 14.86 -9.26 -0.60
C LEU A 679 14.67 -8.56 0.73
N GLY A 680 14.31 -9.30 1.78
CA GLY A 680 14.04 -8.76 3.11
C GLY A 680 15.30 -8.26 3.83
N ASN A 681 16.47 -8.76 3.46
CA ASN A 681 17.76 -8.31 4.02
C ASN A 681 18.44 -7.20 3.21
N GLY A 682 17.99 -6.93 1.99
CA GLY A 682 18.56 -5.85 1.17
C GLY A 682 19.93 -6.20 0.55
N VAL A 683 20.20 -7.49 0.32
CA VAL A 683 21.51 -7.97 -0.19
C VAL A 683 21.35 -9.04 -1.28
N ILE A 684 22.43 -9.31 -2.01
CA ILE A 684 22.55 -10.51 -2.85
C ILE A 684 23.41 -11.53 -2.09
N ARG A 685 22.97 -12.79 -2.08
CA ARG A 685 23.71 -13.92 -1.49
C ARG A 685 24.21 -14.83 -2.59
N ARG A 686 25.34 -15.48 -2.37
CA ARG A 686 25.94 -16.47 -3.27
C ARG A 686 26.02 -17.81 -2.56
N VAL A 687 25.57 -18.87 -3.22
CA VAL A 687 25.74 -20.26 -2.77
C VAL A 687 26.79 -20.91 -3.66
N GLU A 688 27.91 -21.29 -3.07
CA GLU A 688 29.00 -21.95 -3.80
C GLU A 688 28.67 -23.42 -4.00
N LEU A 689 28.22 -23.79 -5.20
CA LEU A 689 27.65 -25.13 -5.43
C LEU A 689 28.71 -26.22 -5.52
N ALA A 690 29.91 -25.87 -5.97
CA ALA A 690 31.03 -26.82 -6.08
C ALA A 690 31.75 -27.08 -4.74
N THR A 691 31.55 -26.21 -3.74
CA THR A 691 32.23 -26.31 -2.44
C THR A 691 31.44 -27.24 -1.49
N PRO A 692 32.09 -28.22 -0.83
CA PRO A 692 31.41 -29.10 0.14
C PRO A 692 30.64 -28.33 1.22
N GLY A 693 29.40 -28.73 1.48
CA GLY A 693 28.50 -28.04 2.41
C GLY A 693 27.81 -26.79 1.84
N ASN A 694 28.07 -26.46 0.57
CA ASN A 694 27.42 -25.38 -0.19
C ASN A 694 27.36 -24.06 0.60
N PRO A 695 28.51 -23.48 0.99
CA PRO A 695 28.52 -22.28 1.80
C PRO A 695 27.79 -21.13 1.11
N VAL A 696 27.03 -20.40 1.91
CA VAL A 696 26.31 -19.18 1.55
C VAL A 696 27.12 -18.00 2.08
N THR A 697 27.43 -17.07 1.19
CA THR A 697 28.13 -15.82 1.50
C THR A 697 27.33 -14.62 1.03
N THR A 698 27.52 -13.48 1.67
CA THR A 698 26.96 -12.20 1.20
C THR A 698 27.86 -11.59 0.12
N VAL A 699 27.29 -11.24 -1.03
CA VAL A 699 28.03 -10.56 -2.10
C VAL A 699 28.37 -9.15 -1.64
N GLN A 700 29.63 -8.74 -1.81
CA GLN A 700 30.10 -7.41 -1.45
C GLN A 700 29.33 -6.33 -2.24
N ALA A 701 28.88 -5.30 -1.53
CA ALA A 701 28.23 -4.11 -2.09
C ALA A 701 28.59 -2.90 -1.22
N ASP A 702 29.02 -1.80 -1.84
CA ASP A 702 29.41 -0.55 -1.15
C ASP A 702 28.20 0.29 -0.68
N LYS A 703 26.99 -0.10 -1.08
CA LYS A 703 25.73 0.57 -0.74
C LYS A 703 24.66 -0.46 -0.40
N TRP A 704 23.79 -0.07 0.53
CA TRP A 704 22.58 -0.82 0.83
C TRP A 704 21.59 -0.75 -0.35
N MET A 705 20.90 -1.86 -0.60
CA MET A 705 19.85 -1.97 -1.60
C MET A 705 18.49 -2.12 -0.92
N TYR A 706 17.50 -1.36 -1.37
CA TYR A 706 16.16 -1.45 -0.81
C TYR A 706 15.33 -2.48 -1.58
N ARG A 707 15.14 -3.66 -0.97
CA ARG A 707 14.34 -4.77 -1.53
C ARG A 707 14.80 -5.20 -2.94
N PRO A 708 16.02 -5.75 -3.08
CA PRO A 708 16.44 -6.38 -4.32
C PRO A 708 15.54 -7.61 -4.58
N SER A 709 14.79 -7.62 -5.68
CA SER A 709 13.81 -8.68 -5.97
C SER A 709 14.28 -9.68 -7.02
N ALA A 710 15.28 -9.30 -7.82
CA ALA A 710 15.81 -10.12 -8.90
C ALA A 710 17.29 -9.86 -9.11
N VAL A 711 18.03 -10.87 -9.57
CA VAL A 711 19.44 -10.77 -9.91
C VAL A 711 19.74 -11.57 -11.18
N ALA A 712 20.62 -11.06 -12.04
CA ALA A 712 21.21 -11.80 -13.16
C ALA A 712 22.72 -11.52 -13.22
N ALA A 713 23.49 -12.51 -13.68
CA ALA A 713 24.94 -12.38 -13.85
C ALA A 713 25.30 -12.31 -15.34
N ALA A 714 26.16 -11.36 -15.70
CA ALA A 714 26.79 -11.29 -17.00
C ALA A 714 27.99 -12.24 -17.08
N ALA A 715 28.46 -12.52 -18.31
CA ALA A 715 29.61 -13.39 -18.56
C ALA A 715 30.92 -12.88 -17.91
N ASP A 716 31.06 -11.57 -17.73
CA ASP A 716 32.22 -10.94 -17.11
C ASP A 716 32.14 -10.88 -15.57
N GLY A 717 31.09 -11.46 -14.97
CA GLY A 717 30.86 -11.48 -13.53
C GLY A 717 30.14 -10.25 -12.98
N THR A 718 29.79 -9.26 -13.82
CA THR A 718 28.94 -8.14 -13.42
C THR A 718 27.54 -8.64 -13.04
N LEU A 719 26.99 -8.14 -11.93
CA LEU A 719 25.63 -8.47 -11.52
C LEU A 719 24.68 -7.32 -11.86
N TYR A 720 23.51 -7.66 -12.37
CA TYR A 720 22.40 -6.71 -12.52
C TYR A 720 21.29 -7.09 -11.55
N VAL A 721 20.73 -6.09 -10.88
CA VAL A 721 19.77 -6.29 -9.79
C VAL A 721 18.55 -5.40 -10.02
N VAL A 722 17.35 -5.96 -9.88
CA VAL A 722 16.12 -5.16 -9.77
C VAL A 722 15.96 -4.75 -8.32
N GLU A 723 16.10 -3.45 -8.05
CA GLU A 723 15.81 -2.86 -6.75
C GLU A 723 14.39 -2.30 -6.78
N THR A 724 13.44 -3.16 -6.46
CA THR A 724 12.02 -2.81 -6.52
C THR A 724 11.69 -1.69 -5.53
N GLY A 725 12.30 -1.68 -4.34
CA GLY A 725 12.03 -0.70 -3.30
C GLY A 725 12.20 0.76 -3.73
N MET A 726 13.06 1.02 -4.72
CA MET A 726 13.30 2.36 -5.26
C MET A 726 12.86 2.50 -6.73
N ALA A 727 12.27 1.46 -7.32
CA ALA A 727 11.94 1.37 -8.73
C ALA A 727 13.15 1.58 -9.67
N ARG A 728 14.28 0.93 -9.35
CA ARG A 728 15.56 1.08 -10.07
C ARG A 728 16.13 -0.26 -10.54
N VAL A 729 17.04 -0.17 -11.50
CA VAL A 729 17.93 -1.28 -11.88
C VAL A 729 19.36 -0.88 -11.51
N LEU A 730 20.04 -1.78 -10.82
CA LEU A 730 21.40 -1.60 -10.33
C LEU A 730 22.38 -2.49 -11.10
N GLU A 731 23.62 -2.03 -11.19
CA GLU A 731 24.79 -2.79 -11.56
C GLU A 731 25.68 -2.94 -10.32
N ILE A 732 26.20 -4.14 -10.08
CA ILE A 732 27.24 -4.41 -9.07
C ILE A 732 28.47 -4.95 -9.80
N ARG A 733 29.56 -4.18 -9.75
CA ARG A 733 30.84 -4.55 -10.35
C ARG A 733 31.95 -4.40 -9.33
N GLN A 734 32.64 -5.51 -9.01
CA GLN A 734 33.71 -5.52 -8.01
C GLN A 734 33.29 -4.89 -6.66
N GLY A 735 32.04 -5.10 -6.27
CA GLY A 735 31.47 -4.55 -5.03
C GLY A 735 30.95 -3.10 -5.12
N VAL A 736 31.08 -2.42 -6.26
CA VAL A 736 30.55 -1.06 -6.45
C VAL A 736 29.13 -1.12 -7.02
N VAL A 737 28.18 -0.49 -6.34
CA VAL A 737 26.77 -0.40 -6.75
C VAL A 737 26.49 0.90 -7.50
N SER A 738 26.00 0.79 -8.73
CA SER A 738 25.61 1.91 -9.60
C SER A 738 24.17 1.78 -10.07
N VAL A 739 23.42 2.89 -10.10
CA VAL A 739 22.08 2.92 -10.73
C VAL A 739 22.26 3.02 -12.24
N ILE A 740 21.72 2.06 -12.98
CA ILE A 740 21.83 2.00 -14.45
C ILE A 740 20.50 2.25 -15.17
N ALA A 741 19.37 2.28 -14.46
CA ALA A 741 18.07 2.73 -14.95
C ALA A 741 17.14 3.04 -13.77
N GLY A 742 16.16 3.92 -14.02
CA GLY A 742 15.12 4.31 -13.06
C GLY A 742 15.44 5.54 -12.23
N SER A 743 14.43 6.41 -12.14
CA SER A 743 14.44 7.65 -11.37
C SER A 743 13.35 7.61 -10.29
N THR A 744 12.13 8.02 -10.63
CA THR A 744 10.94 7.84 -9.80
C THR A 744 10.04 6.74 -10.38
N PRO A 745 9.18 6.13 -9.57
CA PRO A 745 8.11 5.26 -10.07
C PRO A 745 7.34 5.94 -11.20
N GLY A 746 7.04 5.21 -12.27
CA GLY A 746 6.34 5.72 -13.44
C GLY A 746 6.68 4.96 -14.72
N TYR A 747 6.47 5.61 -15.87
CA TYR A 747 6.80 5.05 -17.19
C TYR A 747 7.39 6.10 -18.10
N THR A 748 8.65 5.92 -18.51
CA THR A 748 9.32 6.75 -19.53
C THR A 748 10.50 5.97 -20.11
N ASP A 749 10.54 5.82 -21.43
CA ASP A 749 11.72 5.38 -22.20
C ASP A 749 12.69 6.55 -22.43
N GLY A 750 13.96 6.26 -22.71
CA GLY A 750 14.99 7.22 -23.06
C GLY A 750 16.25 7.10 -22.19
N ALA A 751 16.88 8.24 -21.90
CA ALA A 751 18.14 8.25 -21.15
C ALA A 751 18.01 7.57 -19.78
N PRO A 752 18.97 6.71 -19.37
CA PRO A 752 18.93 5.97 -18.11
C PRO A 752 18.56 6.79 -16.88
N ALA A 753 19.18 7.97 -16.72
CA ALA A 753 18.98 8.86 -15.58
C ALA A 753 17.56 9.46 -15.47
N ASN A 754 16.80 9.47 -16.56
CA ASN A 754 15.45 10.04 -16.64
C ASN A 754 14.38 8.97 -16.91
N SER A 755 14.80 7.72 -17.13
CA SER A 755 13.86 6.62 -17.34
C SER A 755 13.02 6.40 -16.09
N GLN A 756 11.77 5.99 -16.30
CA GLN A 756 10.85 5.62 -15.23
C GLN A 756 10.29 4.23 -15.55
N LEU A 757 10.17 3.41 -14.52
CA LEU A 757 9.71 2.03 -14.57
C LEU A 757 9.11 1.66 -13.21
N LEU A 758 8.37 0.56 -13.18
CA LEU A 758 7.80 -0.08 -11.99
C LEU A 758 8.27 -1.56 -11.94
N PRO A 759 9.59 -1.81 -11.79
CA PRO A 759 10.17 -3.13 -12.02
C PRO A 759 10.03 -4.07 -10.83
N TYR A 760 9.76 -5.35 -11.12
CA TYR A 760 9.64 -6.38 -10.10
C TYR A 760 9.90 -7.79 -10.64
N LEU A 761 10.64 -8.61 -9.85
CA LEU A 761 10.96 -10.04 -10.04
C LEU A 761 11.77 -10.44 -11.28
N GLY A 762 11.55 -9.84 -12.43
CA GLY A 762 12.16 -10.27 -13.69
C GLY A 762 13.40 -9.48 -14.09
N ILE A 763 14.53 -10.18 -14.27
CA ILE A 763 15.72 -9.64 -14.94
C ILE A 763 16.45 -10.72 -15.73
N ALA A 764 17.00 -10.35 -16.88
CA ALA A 764 17.78 -11.24 -17.73
C ALA A 764 18.85 -10.48 -18.53
N VAL A 765 19.99 -11.13 -18.80
CA VAL A 765 21.00 -10.63 -19.73
C VAL A 765 20.82 -11.36 -21.07
N LEU A 766 20.61 -10.61 -22.14
CA LEU A 766 20.50 -11.17 -23.49
C LEU A 766 21.88 -11.46 -24.10
N LYS A 767 21.91 -12.24 -25.18
CA LYS A 767 23.15 -12.62 -25.87
C LYS A 767 23.95 -11.44 -26.43
N ASP A 768 23.28 -10.33 -26.74
CA ASP A 768 23.91 -9.09 -27.20
C ASP A 768 24.43 -8.22 -26.04
N GLY A 769 24.34 -8.69 -24.80
CA GLY A 769 24.79 -7.99 -23.59
C GLY A 769 23.79 -6.99 -23.03
N SER A 770 22.66 -6.73 -23.70
CA SER A 770 21.61 -5.88 -23.15
C SER A 770 20.87 -6.56 -21.99
N VAL A 771 20.32 -5.74 -21.09
CA VAL A 771 19.59 -6.23 -19.91
C VAL A 771 18.11 -6.00 -20.11
N VAL A 772 17.30 -7.03 -19.89
CA VAL A 772 15.83 -6.94 -19.91
C VAL A 772 15.31 -7.05 -18.50
N VAL A 773 14.35 -6.20 -18.15
CA VAL A 773 13.64 -6.22 -16.87
C VAL A 773 12.13 -6.28 -17.09
N ALA A 774 11.45 -6.99 -16.20
CA ALA A 774 10.01 -6.99 -16.16
C ALA A 774 9.50 -5.74 -15.44
N ASP A 775 8.50 -5.09 -16.03
CA ASP A 775 7.89 -3.86 -15.55
C ASP A 775 6.38 -4.08 -15.37
N PRO A 776 5.98 -4.88 -14.36
CA PRO A 776 4.60 -5.34 -14.22
C PRO A 776 3.62 -4.21 -13.92
N GLY A 777 4.04 -3.13 -13.25
CA GLY A 777 3.18 -1.96 -13.05
C GLY A 777 2.80 -1.25 -14.35
N ASN A 778 3.60 -1.45 -15.41
CA ASN A 778 3.40 -0.87 -16.72
C ASN A 778 3.04 -1.92 -17.79
N TYR A 779 2.80 -3.18 -17.43
CA TYR A 779 2.47 -4.29 -18.35
C TYR A 779 3.44 -4.42 -19.53
N ARG A 780 4.75 -4.30 -19.25
CA ARG A 780 5.81 -4.25 -20.27
C ARG A 780 7.07 -5.01 -19.86
N LEU A 781 7.89 -5.32 -20.86
CA LEU A 781 9.29 -5.69 -20.71
C LEU A 781 10.15 -4.51 -21.19
N ARG A 782 11.08 -4.07 -20.34
CA ARG A 782 11.96 -2.93 -20.61
C ARG A 782 13.36 -3.43 -20.89
N ARG A 783 14.10 -2.75 -21.76
CA ARG A 783 15.44 -3.14 -22.19
C ARG A 783 16.42 -1.99 -21.99
N ILE A 784 17.55 -2.29 -21.35
CA ILE A 784 18.66 -1.37 -21.13
C ILE A 784 19.74 -1.72 -22.17
N LEU A 785 20.03 -0.76 -23.03
CA LEU A 785 21.06 -0.85 -24.05
C LEU A 785 22.37 -0.28 -23.53
N PHE A 786 23.49 -0.87 -23.94
CA PHE A 786 24.81 -0.44 -23.51
C PHE A 786 25.64 0.03 -24.71
N THR A 787 26.49 1.01 -24.47
CA THR A 787 27.57 1.39 -25.39
C THR A 787 28.61 0.28 -25.49
N ALA A 788 29.46 0.32 -26.53
CA ALA A 788 30.60 -0.60 -26.64
C ALA A 788 31.56 -0.55 -25.42
N GLY A 789 31.59 0.56 -24.68
CA GLY A 789 32.35 0.70 -23.43
C GLY A 789 31.64 0.18 -22.18
N GLY A 790 30.50 -0.51 -22.32
CA GLY A 790 29.75 -1.11 -21.21
C GLY A 790 28.95 -0.12 -20.37
N LYS A 791 28.79 1.14 -20.79
CA LYS A 791 27.94 2.12 -20.10
C LYS A 791 26.50 2.05 -20.59
N PRO A 792 25.49 2.17 -19.70
CA PRO A 792 24.08 2.23 -20.11
C PRO A 792 23.86 3.48 -20.98
N SER A 793 23.17 3.28 -22.10
CA SER A 793 22.97 4.31 -23.14
C SER A 793 21.51 4.73 -23.25
N GLU A 794 20.59 3.77 -23.23
CA GLU A 794 19.16 4.03 -23.39
C GLU A 794 18.34 2.92 -22.73
N VAL A 795 17.17 3.29 -22.20
CA VAL A 795 16.11 2.39 -21.76
C VAL A 795 14.98 2.43 -22.77
N THR A 796 14.60 1.28 -23.30
CA THR A 796 13.59 1.11 -24.34
C THR A 796 12.53 0.09 -23.91
N THR A 797 11.44 -0.01 -24.66
CA THR A 797 10.44 -1.07 -24.51
C THR A 797 10.74 -2.20 -25.47
N LEU A 798 11.02 -3.39 -24.94
CA LEU A 798 11.23 -4.59 -25.76
C LEU A 798 9.89 -5.16 -26.25
N ALA A 799 8.92 -5.29 -25.34
CA ALA A 799 7.59 -5.79 -25.65
C ALA A 799 6.53 -5.32 -24.65
N GLY A 800 5.28 -5.27 -25.08
CA GLY A 800 4.13 -4.87 -24.25
C GLY A 800 3.57 -3.51 -24.67
N THR A 801 2.27 -3.46 -24.95
CA THR A 801 1.60 -2.17 -25.24
C THR A 801 1.33 -1.35 -23.98
N GLY A 802 1.29 -2.01 -22.81
CA GLY A 802 0.81 -1.46 -21.54
C GLY A 802 -0.69 -1.59 -21.32
N ARG A 803 -1.43 -2.15 -22.28
CA ARG A 803 -2.86 -2.46 -22.13
C ARG A 803 -3.03 -3.79 -21.42
N PHE A 804 -4.14 -3.95 -20.73
CA PHE A 804 -4.54 -5.23 -20.20
C PHE A 804 -4.98 -6.15 -21.35
N GLY A 805 -4.30 -7.28 -21.50
CA GLY A 805 -4.60 -8.25 -22.54
C GLY A 805 -3.54 -9.34 -22.65
N SER A 806 -3.78 -10.28 -23.54
CA SER A 806 -2.91 -11.44 -23.79
C SER A 806 -2.55 -11.59 -25.26
N GLN A 807 -2.70 -10.53 -26.07
CA GLN A 807 -2.44 -10.56 -27.50
C GLN A 807 -1.00 -10.99 -27.79
N ASP A 808 -0.84 -11.99 -28.66
CA ASP A 808 0.42 -12.37 -29.29
C ASP A 808 0.72 -11.47 -30.51
N GLY A 809 1.97 -11.39 -30.96
CA GLY A 809 2.36 -10.57 -32.12
C GLY A 809 3.77 -10.02 -32.02
N GLU A 810 4.08 -8.92 -32.71
CA GLU A 810 5.34 -8.20 -32.51
C GLU A 810 5.39 -7.56 -31.12
N GLY A 811 6.59 -7.28 -30.61
CA GLY A 811 6.77 -6.70 -29.27
C GLY A 811 5.98 -5.40 -29.06
N ARG A 812 5.84 -4.57 -30.11
CA ARG A 812 5.09 -3.30 -30.05
C ARG A 812 3.57 -3.49 -29.91
N THR A 813 3.04 -4.63 -30.31
CA THR A 813 1.58 -4.89 -30.36
C THR A 813 1.13 -5.97 -29.38
N ALA A 814 2.06 -6.78 -28.86
CA ALA A 814 1.76 -7.82 -27.89
C ALA A 814 1.35 -7.23 -26.53
N ASP A 815 0.43 -7.90 -25.85
CA ASP A 815 -0.05 -7.51 -24.53
C ASP A 815 0.43 -8.51 -23.46
N PHE A 816 0.72 -7.97 -22.27
CA PHE A 816 1.06 -8.71 -21.06
C PHE A 816 0.19 -8.19 -19.90
N VAL A 817 0.06 -8.98 -18.84
CA VAL A 817 -0.54 -8.54 -17.58
C VAL A 817 0.34 -9.02 -16.44
N LEU A 818 0.95 -8.07 -15.74
CA LEU A 818 1.91 -8.35 -14.66
C LEU A 818 3.03 -9.33 -15.09
N PRO A 819 3.77 -9.06 -16.18
CA PRO A 819 4.95 -9.86 -16.52
C PRO A 819 5.92 -9.85 -15.33
N ALA A 820 6.36 -11.04 -14.91
CA ALA A 820 7.18 -11.24 -13.72
C ALA A 820 8.52 -11.88 -14.11
N GLY A 821 8.84 -13.07 -13.60
CA GLY A 821 10.13 -13.71 -13.82
C GLY A 821 10.46 -13.97 -15.29
N LEU A 822 11.77 -13.92 -15.57
CA LEU A 822 12.36 -13.99 -16.90
C LEU A 822 13.40 -15.11 -16.97
N ALA A 823 13.47 -15.83 -18.08
CA ALA A 823 14.55 -16.80 -18.34
C ALA A 823 14.97 -16.78 -19.81
N VAL A 824 16.27 -16.83 -20.07
CA VAL A 824 16.82 -16.84 -21.43
C VAL A 824 17.25 -18.26 -21.79
N ALA A 825 16.76 -18.80 -22.90
CA ALA A 825 17.23 -20.07 -23.43
C ALA A 825 18.53 -19.92 -24.21
N ALA A 826 19.21 -21.05 -24.42
CA ALA A 826 20.45 -21.12 -25.19
C ALA A 826 20.31 -20.62 -26.64
N ASP A 827 19.10 -20.61 -27.23
CA ASP A 827 18.85 -20.06 -28.56
C ASP A 827 18.71 -18.52 -28.56
N GLY A 828 18.54 -17.89 -27.38
CA GLY A 828 18.34 -16.45 -27.20
C GLY A 828 16.88 -16.04 -26.96
N THR A 829 15.94 -17.01 -26.97
CA THR A 829 14.54 -16.74 -26.62
C THR A 829 14.42 -16.34 -25.16
N LEU A 830 13.67 -15.27 -24.90
CA LEU A 830 13.30 -14.85 -23.56
C LEU A 830 11.93 -15.43 -23.21
N TYR A 831 11.85 -16.21 -22.14
CA TYR A 831 10.60 -16.71 -21.57
C TYR A 831 10.15 -15.81 -20.43
N VAL A 832 8.84 -15.60 -20.35
CA VAL A 832 8.20 -14.66 -19.42
C VAL A 832 7.09 -15.37 -18.68
N ALA A 833 7.13 -15.29 -17.36
CA ALA A 833 6.01 -15.66 -16.51
C ALA A 833 5.00 -14.49 -16.50
N ASP A 834 3.92 -14.62 -17.28
CA ASP A 834 2.90 -13.58 -17.47
C ASP A 834 1.79 -13.77 -16.42
N ALA A 835 2.11 -13.36 -15.18
CA ALA A 835 1.41 -13.78 -13.97
C ALA A 835 -0.09 -13.45 -13.97
N GLY A 836 -0.44 -12.26 -14.47
CA GLY A 836 -1.83 -11.80 -14.53
C GLY A 836 -2.67 -12.57 -15.54
N ASN A 837 -2.06 -12.99 -16.66
CA ASN A 837 -2.72 -13.80 -17.69
C ASN A 837 -2.72 -15.30 -17.39
N ALA A 838 -1.98 -15.76 -16.38
CA ALA A 838 -1.74 -17.17 -16.09
C ALA A 838 -1.06 -17.92 -17.25
N LEU A 839 -0.14 -17.25 -17.95
CA LEU A 839 0.52 -17.78 -19.14
C LEU A 839 2.03 -17.88 -18.97
N LEU A 840 2.62 -18.84 -19.69
CA LEU A 840 4.04 -18.81 -20.04
C LEU A 840 4.15 -18.24 -21.46
N ARG A 841 4.91 -17.17 -21.64
CA ARG A 841 5.09 -16.50 -22.94
C ARG A 841 6.54 -16.62 -23.41
N ALA A 842 6.76 -16.59 -24.72
CA ALA A 842 8.07 -16.53 -25.35
C ALA A 842 8.20 -15.23 -26.15
N VAL A 843 9.37 -14.59 -26.06
CA VAL A 843 9.74 -13.36 -26.73
C VAL A 843 11.01 -13.62 -27.53
N LYS A 844 10.97 -13.35 -28.83
CA LYS A 844 12.10 -13.40 -29.77
C LYS A 844 12.64 -11.96 -29.91
N PRO A 845 13.73 -11.61 -29.20
CA PRO A 845 14.19 -10.21 -29.07
C PRO A 845 14.58 -9.55 -30.39
#